data_AF-A0A1I5Z3L1-F1
#
_entry.id   AF-A0A1I5Z3L1-F1
#
_cell.length_a   1.000
_cell.length_b   1.000
_cell.length_c   1.000
_cell.angle_alpha   90.00
_cell.angle_beta   90.00
_cell.angle_gamma   90.00
#
_symmetry.space_group_name_H-M   'P 1'
#
loop_
_entity.id
_entity.type
_entity.pdbx_description
1 polymer ?
#
loop_
_entity_poly.entity_id
_entity_poly.type
_entity_poly.pdbx_seq_one_letter_code
_entity_poly.pdbx_strand_id
1 'polypeptide(L)'
;MSKKCIYLTLVISTLVSFITAPQVNAATNIPQLVTDAQNAGTILKWSISKEGSADFQTRPYEQYNTTKETIAAAEKAAIKLSKSEQLSAQAKLVEPKIQVKRAQAYIDAITSSEKISKLTTNLQNAINSAELSSVEAAYHIATAEYRKQVKLLDRVYGQSTRDGIRNQVKPSMEKLIAEVKFDITVKIYLDQAKSFIEENRLLEASLELDKAKSYIDNQNSNLTFRTILTKEYDETLNSLPLQPLFITSDGKNSVTVNFSRAYNIPLEGLVAGQFKISGETVQSAKLSNDKTSVILTTSDLNANTSYTVSWKGNQLNFKTEAVPDTTGIALTDKETTYLETTDSQVYTAKLTNLDGSNYNGRVQISLGESSAVITSVNGQRIESGQETISYADPNGNLVIIIAAAYGFNAETPSVTHVQPTIQKIDGNKRAKKAGITHFYQLQNAKGPYMLTIDSDEIATEEDFIYTGGYKYKWDRNDLFFIYSEQVSQEVFEKALSKGDKVEVSYETRADNHSTWNLHVDVTEDADLVFQNPVTSLLTFDGYSYDISGTAQPGNKVKVYRNDVLVGNTIVDAKGNWTLGSVSLIQEVTNTFVAYQYAPGKDGIDGEGAVNANNPATTTINEGAFASTQIVLNDKGSNGLSISDTLEFTFHNPSYGHEFKKGLSGTITLNDGFGKIAVVKGEYIDFNTLKIMNFISVDAGFNHKASLFVITETSGIVNQDQLTFSITGNGSSSLVENNSVK
;
A
#
# COMPACT_ATOMS: atom_id res chain seq x y z
N MET A 1 58.60 -16.90 37.62
CA MET A 1 60.04 -17.11 37.37
C MET A 1 60.66 -15.78 36.99
N SER A 2 61.82 -15.45 37.59
CA SER A 2 62.74 -14.33 37.28
C SER A 2 62.19 -12.90 37.48
N LYS A 3 62.31 -12.24 38.64
CA LYS A 3 63.51 -11.67 39.29
C LYS A 3 64.47 -10.95 38.33
N LYS A 4 64.16 -9.68 38.01
CA LYS A 4 65.12 -8.57 37.83
C LYS A 4 64.37 -7.28 37.48
N CYS A 5 63.99 -6.50 38.49
CA CYS A 5 63.78 -5.04 38.41
C CYS A 5 63.55 -4.49 39.82
N ILE A 6 64.58 -4.64 40.67
CA ILE A 6 64.78 -3.80 41.84
C ILE A 6 66.02 -3.01 41.49
N TYR A 7 65.85 -1.75 41.08
CA TYR A 7 66.82 -0.64 41.01
C TYR A 7 66.30 0.39 40.00
N LEU A 8 65.27 1.15 40.38
CA LEU A 8 65.12 2.55 39.94
C LEU A 8 64.12 3.29 40.86
N THR A 9 64.27 3.10 42.17
CA THR A 9 63.68 3.95 43.19
C THR A 9 64.80 4.85 43.70
N LEU A 10 64.63 6.17 43.58
CA LEU A 10 65.57 7.29 43.76
C LEU A 10 66.14 7.84 42.44
N VAL A 11 65.52 8.90 41.93
CA VAL A 11 66.07 10.27 41.76
C VAL A 11 65.00 11.06 40.98
N ILE A 12 63.95 11.52 41.66
CA ILE A 12 63.06 12.58 41.12
C ILE A 12 62.78 13.55 42.27
N SER A 13 63.86 14.14 42.77
CA SER A 13 63.80 15.40 43.50
C SER A 13 64.93 16.24 42.93
N THR A 14 64.59 17.48 42.55
CA THR A 14 65.50 18.52 42.03
C THR A 14 66.01 18.31 40.61
N LEU A 15 65.25 18.80 39.62
CA LEU A 15 65.76 19.52 38.44
C LEU A 15 64.58 20.27 37.80
N VAL A 16 64.00 21.22 38.53
CA VAL A 16 63.31 22.36 37.91
C VAL A 16 64.40 23.37 37.58
N SER A 17 65.17 23.09 36.53
CA SER A 17 65.95 24.14 35.89
C SER A 17 64.97 24.92 35.03
N PHE A 18 64.56 26.11 35.51
CA PHE A 18 63.91 27.10 34.68
C PHE A 18 64.81 27.35 33.47
N ILE A 19 64.44 26.83 32.30
CA ILE A 19 65.08 27.24 31.05
C ILE A 19 64.51 28.63 30.76
N THR A 20 65.18 29.66 31.25
CA THR A 20 64.92 31.02 30.80
C THR A 20 65.22 31.09 29.31
N ALA A 21 64.37 31.81 28.56
CA ALA A 21 64.59 32.06 27.14
C ALA A 21 66.02 32.58 26.93
N PRO A 22 66.80 32.04 25.97
CA PRO A 22 68.21 32.35 25.85
C PRO A 22 68.41 33.84 25.55
N GLN A 23 69.09 34.53 26.47
CA GLN A 23 69.65 35.86 26.22
C GLN A 23 70.66 35.76 25.08
N VAL A 24 70.45 36.57 24.04
CA VAL A 24 71.27 36.61 22.83
C VAL A 24 72.64 37.19 23.19
N ASN A 25 73.65 36.33 23.30
CA ASN A 25 75.05 36.74 23.35
C ASN A 25 75.86 36.17 22.17
N ALA A 26 76.88 36.94 21.81
CA ALA A 26 77.66 36.88 20.58
C ALA A 26 78.54 35.63 20.45
N ALA A 27 77.94 34.52 20.03
CA ALA A 27 78.48 33.47 19.15
C ALA A 27 77.37 32.42 19.04
N THR A 28 76.45 32.56 18.08
CA THR A 28 75.31 31.65 17.95
C THR A 28 75.81 30.22 17.67
N ASN A 29 75.89 29.37 18.69
CA ASN A 29 76.25 27.97 18.56
C ASN A 29 75.04 27.21 17.98
N ILE A 30 74.99 27.11 16.66
CA ILE A 30 73.88 26.49 15.92
C ILE A 30 73.64 25.03 16.35
N PRO A 31 74.68 24.19 16.56
CA PRO A 31 74.51 22.87 17.19
C PRO A 31 73.76 22.91 18.53
N GLN A 32 74.05 23.87 19.40
CA GLN A 32 73.37 24.00 20.71
C GLN A 32 71.87 24.28 20.54
N LEU A 33 71.48 25.19 19.62
CA LEU A 33 70.06 25.48 19.36
C LEU A 33 69.28 24.26 18.87
N VAL A 34 69.92 23.41 18.04
CA VAL A 34 69.32 22.14 17.60
C VAL A 34 69.15 21.19 18.79
N THR A 35 70.15 21.09 19.66
CA THR A 35 70.08 20.29 20.90
C THR A 35 69.00 20.81 21.86
N ASP A 36 68.87 22.12 22.03
CA ASP A 36 67.84 22.74 22.87
C ASP A 36 66.44 22.39 22.35
N ALA A 37 66.22 22.43 21.03
CA ALA A 37 64.96 22.02 20.42
C ALA A 37 64.68 20.51 20.60
N GLN A 38 65.70 19.65 20.54
CA GLN A 38 65.57 18.22 20.82
C GLN A 38 65.21 17.95 22.29
N ASN A 39 65.83 18.68 23.22
CA ASN A 39 65.55 18.58 24.65
C ASN A 39 64.13 19.08 24.96
N ALA A 40 63.73 20.24 24.41
CA ALA A 40 62.38 20.77 24.54
C ALA A 40 61.33 19.78 23.99
N GLY A 41 61.57 19.20 22.80
CA GLY A 41 60.71 18.17 22.23
C GLY A 41 60.62 16.90 23.09
N THR A 42 61.71 16.51 23.74
CA THR A 42 61.72 15.38 24.69
C THR A 42 60.89 15.68 25.94
N ILE A 43 61.04 16.88 26.52
CA ILE A 43 60.22 17.33 27.66
C ILE A 43 58.74 17.34 27.27
N LEU A 44 58.41 17.89 26.10
CA LEU A 44 57.04 17.94 25.59
C LEU A 44 56.46 16.53 25.42
N LYS A 45 57.22 15.60 24.82
CA LYS A 45 56.82 14.19 24.68
C LYS A 45 56.39 13.58 26.02
N TRP A 46 57.19 13.75 27.07
CA TRP A 46 56.88 13.20 28.40
C TRP A 46 55.69 13.90 29.05
N SER A 47 55.50 15.20 28.80
CA SER A 47 54.36 15.95 29.34
C SER A 47 53.00 15.52 28.78
N ILE A 48 52.97 14.87 27.61
CA ILE A 48 51.75 14.38 26.94
C ILE A 48 51.61 12.84 26.96
N SER A 49 52.49 12.14 27.68
CA SER A 49 52.55 10.67 27.72
C SER A 49 52.25 10.15 29.13
N LYS A 50 51.44 9.09 29.23
CA LYS A 50 51.17 8.39 30.50
C LYS A 50 52.44 7.84 31.13
N GLU A 51 53.40 7.43 30.31
CA GLU A 51 54.71 6.96 30.75
C GLU A 51 55.60 8.09 31.29
N GLY A 52 55.18 9.36 31.11
CA GLY A 52 55.82 10.56 31.65
C GLY A 52 54.96 11.23 32.72
N SER A 53 54.63 12.51 32.52
CA SER A 53 53.97 13.36 33.52
C SER A 53 52.54 13.74 33.15
N ALA A 54 51.94 13.12 32.13
CA ALA A 54 50.56 13.44 31.75
C ALA A 54 49.56 12.93 32.80
N ASP A 55 48.74 13.84 33.33
CA ASP A 55 47.67 13.57 34.30
C ASP A 55 46.27 13.43 33.65
N PHE A 56 46.22 13.60 32.32
CA PHE A 56 45.00 13.56 31.50
C PHE A 56 44.03 14.74 31.73
N GLN A 57 44.48 15.81 32.39
CA GLN A 57 43.67 16.99 32.72
C GLN A 57 44.38 18.29 32.38
N THR A 58 45.70 18.35 32.57
CA THR A 58 46.49 19.57 32.44
C THR A 58 47.03 19.71 31.02
N ARG A 59 46.91 20.91 30.45
CA ARG A 59 47.48 21.24 29.13
C ARG A 59 48.93 21.71 29.29
N PRO A 60 49.91 21.12 28.57
CA PRO A 60 51.31 21.52 28.67
C PRO A 60 51.63 22.73 27.77
N TYR A 61 50.91 23.85 27.95
CA TYR A 61 51.07 25.04 27.09
C TYR A 61 52.48 25.62 27.14
N GLU A 62 53.10 25.64 28.32
CA GLU A 62 54.46 26.14 28.50
C GLU A 62 55.46 25.30 27.70
N GLN A 63 55.43 23.97 27.85
CA GLN A 63 56.31 23.04 27.14
C GLN A 63 56.03 23.05 25.63
N TYR A 64 54.77 23.20 25.23
CA TYR A 64 54.37 23.30 23.82
C TYR A 64 54.92 24.57 23.17
N ASN A 65 54.76 25.73 23.81
CA ASN A 65 55.26 27.01 23.30
C ASN A 65 56.79 27.05 23.28
N THR A 66 57.44 26.59 24.35
CA THR A 66 58.91 26.48 24.43
C THR A 66 59.47 25.62 23.31
N THR A 67 58.83 24.49 23.00
CA THR A 67 59.26 23.62 21.90
C THR A 67 59.11 24.29 20.54
N LYS A 68 58.01 25.02 20.30
CA LYS A 68 57.80 25.78 19.05
C LYS A 68 58.84 26.89 18.88
N GLU A 69 59.11 27.64 19.93
CA GLU A 69 60.08 28.74 19.93
C GLU A 69 61.51 28.24 19.68
N THR A 70 61.92 27.16 20.36
CA THR A 70 63.25 26.55 20.17
C THR A 70 63.42 25.95 18.77
N ILE A 71 62.38 25.31 18.21
CA ILE A 71 62.38 24.86 16.80
C ILE A 71 62.56 26.06 15.86
N ALA A 72 61.76 27.11 16.02
CA ALA A 72 61.83 28.29 15.15
C ALA A 72 63.19 28.99 15.23
N ALA A 73 63.78 29.07 16.43
CA ALA A 73 65.12 29.60 16.63
C ALA A 73 66.19 28.76 15.91
N ALA A 74 66.12 27.43 16.04
CA ALA A 74 67.04 26.51 15.36
C ALA A 74 66.91 26.57 13.83
N GLU A 75 65.68 26.62 13.29
CA GLU A 75 65.43 26.75 11.85
C GLU A 75 65.97 28.07 11.29
N LYS A 76 65.70 29.19 11.99
CA LYS A 76 66.19 30.51 11.61
C LYS A 76 67.72 30.55 11.58
N ALA A 77 68.36 29.91 12.55
CA ALA A 77 69.83 29.82 12.61
C ALA A 77 70.39 28.91 11.50
N ALA A 78 69.73 27.81 11.18
CA ALA A 78 70.16 26.83 10.18
C ALA A 78 70.18 27.37 8.74
N ILE A 79 69.49 28.47 8.43
CA ILE A 79 69.55 29.14 7.11
C ILE A 79 70.97 29.63 6.78
N LYS A 80 71.79 29.89 7.81
CA LYS A 80 73.16 30.41 7.65
C LYS A 80 74.21 29.32 7.42
N LEU A 81 73.82 28.04 7.41
CA LEU A 81 74.70 26.89 7.27
C LEU A 81 74.88 26.45 5.80
N SER A 82 75.86 25.59 5.54
CA SER A 82 75.97 24.90 4.25
C SER A 82 74.76 23.98 4.01
N LYS A 83 74.52 23.60 2.75
CA LYS A 83 73.34 22.78 2.40
C LYS A 83 73.30 21.43 3.12
N SER A 84 74.46 20.80 3.29
CA SER A 84 74.59 19.52 4.00
C SER A 84 74.27 19.65 5.50
N GLU A 85 74.78 20.70 6.13
CA GLU A 85 74.54 20.98 7.55
C GLU A 85 73.10 21.42 7.82
N GLN A 86 72.49 22.17 6.90
CA GLN A 86 71.07 22.53 6.95
C GLN A 86 70.18 21.27 6.91
N LEU A 87 70.47 20.31 6.03
CA LEU A 87 69.75 19.03 5.96
C LEU A 87 69.92 18.22 7.25
N SER A 88 71.12 18.20 7.82
CA SER A 88 71.39 17.54 9.11
C SER A 88 70.60 18.18 10.27
N ALA A 89 70.55 19.51 10.33
CA ALA A 89 69.74 20.23 11.32
C ALA A 89 68.24 19.95 11.13
N GLN A 90 67.74 19.99 9.89
CA GLN A 90 66.33 19.67 9.59
C GLN A 90 65.96 18.25 9.99
N ALA A 91 66.83 17.26 9.73
CA ALA A 91 66.60 15.87 10.12
C ALA A 91 66.48 15.73 11.65
N LYS A 92 67.32 16.42 12.42
CA LYS A 92 67.26 16.43 13.90
C LYS A 92 66.01 17.12 14.47
N LEU A 93 65.42 18.06 13.73
CA LEU A 93 64.20 18.78 14.11
C LEU A 93 62.90 18.03 13.74
N VAL A 94 62.96 16.93 13.00
CA VAL A 94 61.77 16.13 12.65
C VAL A 94 61.04 15.64 13.91
N GLU A 95 61.78 15.06 14.87
CA GLU A 95 61.17 14.51 16.09
C GLU A 95 60.51 15.60 16.95
N PRO A 96 61.16 16.73 17.30
CA PRO A 96 60.51 17.85 17.98
C PRO A 96 59.22 18.34 17.29
N LYS A 97 59.23 18.46 15.95
CA LYS A 97 58.04 18.86 15.17
C LYS A 97 56.91 17.84 15.27
N ILE A 98 57.23 16.55 15.28
CA ILE A 98 56.23 15.48 15.50
C ILE A 98 55.63 15.63 16.90
N GLN A 99 56.44 15.91 17.92
CA GLN A 99 55.94 16.10 19.28
C GLN A 99 55.04 17.33 19.43
N VAL A 100 55.30 18.42 18.70
CA VAL A 100 54.37 19.57 18.61
C VAL A 100 53.02 19.14 18.03
N LYS A 101 52.99 18.38 16.93
CA LYS A 101 51.73 17.89 16.35
C LYS A 101 50.96 16.98 17.31
N ARG A 102 51.66 16.08 18.00
CA ARG A 102 51.07 15.17 19.00
C ARG A 102 50.53 15.94 20.21
N ALA A 103 51.26 16.95 20.67
CA ALA A 103 50.85 17.82 21.78
C ALA A 103 49.63 18.67 21.41
N GLN A 104 49.52 19.15 20.17
CA GLN A 104 48.31 19.83 19.71
C GLN A 104 47.08 18.91 19.84
N ALA A 105 47.17 17.67 19.34
CA ALA A 105 46.09 16.70 19.47
C ALA A 105 45.75 16.40 20.94
N TYR A 106 46.75 16.34 21.83
CA TYR A 106 46.55 16.20 23.27
C TYR A 106 45.79 17.41 23.86
N ILE A 107 46.22 18.64 23.56
CA ILE A 107 45.59 19.88 24.03
C ILE A 107 44.12 19.97 23.56
N ASP A 108 43.86 19.63 22.29
CA ASP A 108 42.52 19.58 21.72
C ASP A 108 41.64 18.55 22.43
N ALA A 109 42.22 17.38 22.76
CA ALA A 109 41.53 16.33 23.49
C ALA A 109 41.16 16.75 24.92
N ILE A 110 42.07 17.41 25.67
CA ILE A 110 41.76 17.94 27.00
C ILE A 110 40.63 18.99 26.94
N THR A 111 40.67 19.87 25.94
CA THR A 111 39.60 20.86 25.72
C THR A 111 38.27 20.20 25.39
N SER A 112 38.30 19.12 24.63
CA SER A 112 37.12 18.31 24.32
C SER A 112 36.59 17.60 25.57
N SER A 113 37.47 17.08 26.43
CA SER A 113 37.10 16.47 27.71
C SER A 113 36.37 17.44 28.62
N GLU A 114 36.84 18.68 28.77
CA GLU A 114 36.13 19.71 29.56
C GLU A 114 34.73 19.99 29.01
N LYS A 115 34.60 20.05 27.68
CA LYS A 115 33.29 20.22 27.02
C LYS A 115 32.38 19.02 27.28
N ILE A 116 32.90 17.78 27.21
CA ILE A 116 32.13 16.58 27.56
C ILE A 116 31.70 16.65 29.02
N SER A 117 32.59 17.00 29.96
CA SER A 117 32.25 17.15 31.38
C SER A 117 31.12 18.16 31.61
N LYS A 118 31.14 19.31 30.92
CA LYS A 118 30.05 20.29 30.98
C LYS A 118 28.74 19.74 30.44
N LEU A 119 28.77 19.01 29.33
CA LEU A 119 27.59 18.34 28.78
C LEU A 119 27.05 17.28 29.75
N THR A 120 27.92 16.52 30.40
CA THR A 120 27.56 15.51 31.42
C THR A 120 26.85 16.19 32.59
N THR A 121 27.39 17.28 33.12
CA THR A 121 26.75 18.05 34.20
C THR A 121 25.40 18.61 33.79
N ASN A 122 25.31 19.17 32.57
CA ASN A 122 24.04 19.71 32.07
C ASN A 122 22.97 18.61 31.94
N LEU A 123 23.32 17.45 31.39
CA LEU A 123 22.38 16.33 31.27
C LEU A 123 21.99 15.81 32.67
N GLN A 124 22.93 15.66 33.59
CA GLN A 124 22.63 15.26 34.98
C GLN A 124 21.68 16.24 35.66
N ASN A 125 21.90 17.55 35.51
CA ASN A 125 21.04 18.57 36.09
C ASN A 125 19.63 18.52 35.51
N ALA A 126 19.50 18.29 34.20
CA ALA A 126 18.21 18.10 33.56
C ALA A 126 17.50 16.85 34.10
N ILE A 127 18.19 15.73 34.23
CA ILE A 127 17.66 14.49 34.82
C ILE A 127 17.16 14.75 36.26
N ASN A 128 17.96 15.46 37.06
CA ASN A 128 17.62 15.79 38.45
C ASN A 128 16.41 16.74 38.56
N SER A 129 16.10 17.52 37.52
CA SER A 129 14.93 18.40 37.50
C SER A 129 13.60 17.64 37.39
N ALA A 130 13.64 16.39 36.91
CA ALA A 130 12.47 15.56 36.60
C ALA A 130 11.50 16.17 35.55
N GLU A 131 11.91 17.22 34.83
CA GLU A 131 11.15 17.84 33.75
C GLU A 131 11.53 17.22 32.40
N LEU A 132 10.69 16.32 31.87
CA LEU A 132 10.97 15.53 30.66
C LEU A 132 11.41 16.37 29.44
N SER A 133 10.78 17.52 29.21
CA SER A 133 11.14 18.44 28.12
C SER A 133 12.55 19.01 28.28
N SER A 134 12.98 19.28 29.51
CA SER A 134 14.35 19.73 29.81
C SER A 134 15.35 18.58 29.61
N VAL A 135 14.98 17.36 30.01
CA VAL A 135 15.80 16.15 29.82
C VAL A 135 16.01 15.88 28.32
N GLU A 136 14.95 15.94 27.52
CA GLU A 136 14.99 15.74 26.07
C GLU A 136 15.92 16.75 25.39
N ALA A 137 15.73 18.04 25.66
CA ALA A 137 16.56 19.09 25.08
C ALA A 137 18.05 18.90 25.44
N ALA A 138 18.35 18.60 26.70
CA ALA A 138 19.72 18.34 27.15
C ALA A 138 20.29 17.07 26.51
N TYR A 139 19.50 16.00 26.38
CA TYR A 139 19.90 14.73 25.78
C TYR A 139 20.28 14.88 24.31
N HIS A 140 19.47 15.57 23.50
CA HIS A 140 19.77 15.78 22.08
C HIS A 140 21.05 16.62 21.88
N ILE A 141 21.21 17.70 22.65
CA ILE A 141 22.44 18.51 22.61
C ILE A 141 23.65 17.67 23.04
N ALA A 142 23.55 16.95 24.16
CA ALA A 142 24.63 16.15 24.70
C ALA A 142 25.06 15.05 23.72
N THR A 143 24.12 14.26 23.19
CA THR A 143 24.43 13.16 22.27
C THR A 143 25.02 13.63 20.95
N ALA A 144 24.50 14.72 20.38
CA ALA A 144 25.01 15.30 19.14
C ALA A 144 26.45 15.83 19.31
N GLU A 145 26.71 16.59 20.38
CA GLU A 145 28.03 17.15 20.64
C GLU A 145 29.03 16.10 21.12
N TYR A 146 28.61 15.15 21.97
CA TYR A 146 29.46 14.06 22.45
C TYR A 146 30.10 13.28 21.31
N ARG A 147 29.33 12.91 20.28
CA ARG A 147 29.83 12.22 19.08
C ARG A 147 30.93 13.01 18.36
N LYS A 148 30.83 14.35 18.34
CA LYS A 148 31.85 15.22 17.73
C LYS A 148 33.10 15.29 18.61
N GLN A 149 32.93 15.44 19.93
CA GLN A 149 34.04 15.62 20.86
C GLN A 149 34.86 14.33 21.05
N VAL A 150 34.23 13.15 21.04
CA VAL A 150 34.95 11.86 21.17
C VAL A 150 35.96 11.65 20.03
N LYS A 151 35.66 12.12 18.80
CA LYS A 151 36.60 12.04 17.67
C LYS A 151 37.91 12.80 17.92
N LEU A 152 37.88 13.84 18.76
CA LEU A 152 39.08 14.60 19.13
C LEU A 152 39.93 13.84 20.16
N LEU A 153 39.29 13.10 21.08
CA LEU A 153 40.00 12.21 22.00
C LEU A 153 40.77 11.13 21.22
N ASP A 154 40.20 10.63 20.13
CA ASP A 154 40.80 9.55 19.33
C ASP A 154 42.08 9.96 18.59
N ARG A 155 42.31 11.27 18.41
CA ARG A 155 43.52 11.82 17.76
C ARG A 155 44.77 11.73 18.62
N VAL A 156 44.63 11.54 19.93
CA VAL A 156 45.77 11.50 20.86
C VAL A 156 46.67 10.31 20.51
N TYR A 157 47.97 10.59 20.39
CA TYR A 157 48.98 9.57 20.13
C TYR A 157 49.33 8.82 21.42
N GLY A 158 49.43 7.48 21.34
CA GLY A 158 49.65 6.61 22.48
C GLY A 158 48.33 6.10 23.07
N GLN A 159 48.13 4.78 23.03
CA GLN A 159 46.90 4.14 23.51
C GLN A 159 46.67 4.37 25.00
N SER A 160 47.72 4.21 25.79
CA SER A 160 47.72 4.37 27.25
C SER A 160 47.28 5.77 27.69
N THR A 161 47.78 6.81 27.02
CA THR A 161 47.37 8.21 27.25
C THR A 161 45.93 8.46 26.81
N ARG A 162 45.58 8.00 25.60
CA ARG A 162 44.24 8.17 25.03
C ARG A 162 43.17 7.56 25.91
N ASP A 163 43.39 6.34 26.38
CA ASP A 163 42.46 5.63 27.26
C ASP A 163 42.38 6.32 28.63
N GLY A 164 43.50 6.86 29.14
CA GLY A 164 43.51 7.71 30.33
C GLY A 164 42.56 8.90 30.24
N ILE A 165 42.61 9.66 29.13
CA ILE A 165 41.73 10.81 28.88
C ILE A 165 40.26 10.37 28.71
N ARG A 166 40.02 9.33 27.90
CA ARG A 166 38.65 8.80 27.67
C ARG A 166 37.99 8.38 28.98
N ASN A 167 38.72 7.69 29.85
CA ASN A 167 38.20 7.18 31.12
C ASN A 167 37.79 8.29 32.10
N GLN A 168 38.25 9.53 31.93
CA GLN A 168 37.82 10.66 32.76
C GLN A 168 36.38 11.10 32.47
N VAL A 169 35.90 10.93 31.23
CA VAL A 169 34.66 11.60 30.79
C VAL A 169 33.64 10.67 30.14
N LYS A 170 34.09 9.64 29.38
CA LYS A 170 33.18 8.76 28.64
C LYS A 170 32.27 7.93 29.56
N PRO A 171 32.76 7.25 30.62
CA PRO A 171 31.91 6.36 31.41
C PRO A 171 30.70 7.09 32.03
N SER A 172 30.92 8.28 32.60
CA SER A 172 29.85 9.06 33.22
C SER A 172 28.82 9.54 32.19
N MET A 173 29.26 10.06 31.04
CA MET A 173 28.36 10.51 29.98
C MET A 173 27.55 9.34 29.39
N GLU A 174 28.22 8.24 29.05
CA GLU A 174 27.57 7.06 28.44
C GLU A 174 26.57 6.42 29.40
N LYS A 175 26.85 6.43 30.70
CA LYS A 175 25.90 5.99 31.72
C LYS A 175 24.63 6.84 31.71
N LEU A 176 24.73 8.17 31.72
CA LEU A 176 23.55 9.05 31.71
C LEU A 176 22.75 8.94 30.41
N ILE A 177 23.43 8.81 29.26
CA ILE A 177 22.74 8.55 27.98
C ILE A 177 21.97 7.24 28.07
N ALA A 178 22.59 6.17 28.58
CA ALA A 178 21.93 4.87 28.70
C ALA A 178 20.76 4.88 29.69
N GLU A 179 20.83 5.70 30.73
CA GLU A 179 19.82 5.86 31.79
C GLU A 179 18.51 6.45 31.28
N VAL A 180 18.56 7.38 30.31
CA VAL A 180 17.35 8.09 29.84
C VAL A 180 17.00 7.88 28.37
N LYS A 181 17.80 7.14 27.59
CA LYS A 181 17.55 6.96 26.15
C LYS A 181 16.14 6.42 25.85
N PHE A 182 15.62 5.51 26.68
CA PHE A 182 14.31 4.91 26.47
C PHE A 182 13.21 5.86 26.91
N ASP A 183 13.42 6.63 27.97
CA ASP A 183 12.51 7.69 28.39
C ASP A 183 12.29 8.72 27.26
N ILE A 184 13.37 9.15 26.62
CA ILE A 184 13.31 10.09 25.48
C ILE A 184 12.60 9.46 24.28
N THR A 185 12.86 8.19 23.97
CA THR A 185 12.15 7.49 22.88
C THR A 185 10.65 7.44 23.13
N VAL A 186 10.20 7.09 24.35
CA VAL A 186 8.78 7.07 24.70
C VAL A 186 8.18 8.47 24.57
N LYS A 187 8.87 9.50 25.09
CA LYS A 187 8.41 10.89 25.01
C LYS A 187 8.19 11.35 23.56
N ILE A 188 9.12 11.05 22.66
CA ILE A 188 9.01 11.41 21.23
C ILE A 188 7.74 10.80 20.62
N TYR A 189 7.45 9.53 20.89
CA TYR A 189 6.23 8.89 20.38
C TYR A 189 4.96 9.51 20.98
N LEU A 190 4.97 9.87 22.27
CA LEU A 190 3.84 10.56 22.89
C LEU A 190 3.59 11.94 22.29
N ASP A 191 4.66 12.72 22.05
CA ASP A 191 4.54 14.04 21.41
C ASP A 191 4.03 13.94 19.97
N GLN A 192 4.50 12.94 19.21
CA GLN A 192 4.00 12.66 17.86
C GLN A 192 2.53 12.25 17.88
N ALA A 193 2.13 11.38 18.82
CA ALA A 193 0.73 10.99 18.99
C ALA A 193 -0.15 12.21 19.28
N LYS A 194 0.29 13.12 20.16
CA LYS A 194 -0.43 14.36 20.46
C LYS A 194 -0.60 15.24 19.22
N SER A 195 0.47 15.46 18.45
CA SER A 195 0.42 16.21 17.19
C SER A 195 -0.60 15.60 16.21
N PHE A 196 -0.57 14.27 16.03
CA PHE A 196 -1.50 13.59 15.14
C PHE A 196 -2.96 13.65 15.62
N ILE A 197 -3.21 13.66 16.94
CA ILE A 197 -4.55 13.88 17.49
C ILE A 197 -5.04 15.30 17.13
N GLU A 198 -4.19 16.31 17.30
CA GLU A 198 -4.50 17.70 16.95
C GLU A 198 -4.77 17.88 15.45
N GLU A 199 -4.04 17.14 14.60
CA GLU A 199 -4.20 17.10 13.14
C GLU A 199 -5.38 16.21 12.68
N ASN A 200 -6.12 15.57 13.59
CA ASN A 200 -7.17 14.58 13.29
C ASN A 200 -6.70 13.35 12.49
N ARG A 201 -5.42 13.01 12.60
CA ARG A 201 -4.76 11.83 11.97
C ARG A 201 -4.75 10.65 12.94
N LEU A 202 -5.94 10.10 13.16
CA LEU A 202 -6.21 9.21 14.28
C LEU A 202 -5.55 7.82 14.16
N LEU A 203 -5.28 7.35 12.95
CA LEU A 203 -4.58 6.08 12.71
C LEU A 203 -3.12 6.21 13.14
N GLU A 204 -2.44 7.25 12.69
CA GLU A 204 -1.06 7.53 13.04
C GLU A 204 -0.92 7.81 14.54
N ALA A 205 -1.86 8.55 15.13
CA ALA A 205 -1.89 8.75 16.58
C ALA A 205 -1.99 7.43 17.36
N SER A 206 -2.89 6.53 16.97
CA SER A 206 -3.03 5.21 17.59
C SER A 206 -1.74 4.40 17.47
N LEU A 207 -1.08 4.45 16.32
CA LEU A 207 0.16 3.73 16.08
C LEU A 207 1.33 4.24 16.94
N GLU A 208 1.48 5.56 17.09
CA GLU A 208 2.52 6.12 17.96
C GLU A 208 2.26 5.79 19.44
N LEU A 209 1.00 5.75 19.88
CA LEU A 209 0.63 5.28 21.21
C LEU A 209 0.99 3.80 21.42
N ASP A 210 0.73 2.93 20.44
CA ASP A 210 1.11 1.52 20.52
C ASP A 210 2.64 1.34 20.67
N LYS A 211 3.43 2.14 19.94
CA LYS A 211 4.89 2.17 20.10
C LYS A 211 5.28 2.63 21.51
N ALA A 212 4.73 3.74 21.98
CA ALA A 212 4.99 4.25 23.33
C ALA A 212 4.68 3.17 24.38
N LYS A 213 3.53 2.50 24.28
CA LYS A 213 3.11 1.43 25.19
C LYS A 213 4.07 0.24 25.16
N SER A 214 4.48 -0.19 23.98
CA SER A 214 5.45 -1.28 23.80
C SER A 214 6.77 -1.00 24.51
N TYR A 215 7.30 0.23 24.40
CA TYR A 215 8.52 0.62 25.12
C TYR A 215 8.30 0.70 26.64
N ILE A 216 7.16 1.24 27.10
CA ILE A 216 6.80 1.29 28.52
C ILE A 216 6.75 -0.12 29.14
N ASP A 217 6.18 -1.09 28.42
CA ASP A 217 6.04 -2.47 28.90
C ASP A 217 7.36 -3.23 28.84
N ASN A 218 8.04 -3.20 27.69
CA ASN A 218 9.22 -4.03 27.43
C ASN A 218 10.51 -3.47 28.07
N GLN A 219 10.58 -2.15 28.31
CA GLN A 219 11.75 -1.49 28.92
C GLN A 219 11.47 -1.01 30.35
N ASN A 220 10.47 -1.56 31.03
CA ASN A 220 10.02 -1.14 32.37
C ASN A 220 11.18 -0.92 33.37
N SER A 221 12.13 -1.84 33.46
CA SER A 221 13.27 -1.74 34.38
C SER A 221 14.32 -0.68 34.01
N ASN A 222 14.24 -0.15 32.78
CA ASN A 222 15.21 0.77 32.18
C ASN A 222 14.63 2.19 31.97
N LEU A 223 13.45 2.48 32.54
CA LEU A 223 12.80 3.78 32.45
C LEU A 223 12.93 4.54 33.76
N THR A 224 13.67 5.64 33.72
CA THR A 224 13.92 6.50 34.88
C THR A 224 12.66 7.25 35.31
N PHE A 225 11.85 7.69 34.35
CA PHE A 225 10.64 8.50 34.53
C PHE A 225 9.35 7.73 34.24
N ARG A 226 9.35 6.41 34.45
CA ARG A 226 8.23 5.52 34.09
C ARG A 226 6.86 6.03 34.56
N THR A 227 6.75 6.48 35.80
CA THR A 227 5.47 6.95 36.36
C THR A 227 4.94 8.18 35.61
N ILE A 228 5.82 9.11 35.25
CA ILE A 228 5.46 10.32 34.48
C ILE A 228 5.04 9.91 33.07
N LEU A 229 5.84 9.09 32.39
CA LEU A 229 5.55 8.62 31.03
C LEU A 229 4.27 7.79 30.95
N THR A 230 3.99 6.94 31.95
CA THR A 230 2.75 6.15 32.00
C THR A 230 1.54 7.06 32.16
N LYS A 231 1.64 8.07 33.04
CA LYS A 231 0.57 9.06 33.21
C LYS A 231 0.32 9.85 31.93
N GLU A 232 1.39 10.32 31.28
CA GLU A 232 1.30 11.06 30.03
C GLU A 232 0.74 10.21 28.87
N TYR A 233 1.11 8.93 28.82
CA TYR A 233 0.51 7.95 27.92
C TYR A 233 -1.00 7.83 28.16
N ASP A 234 -1.44 7.63 29.40
CA ASP A 234 -2.85 7.48 29.73
C ASP A 234 -3.65 8.76 29.40
N GLU A 235 -3.09 9.94 29.68
CA GLU A 235 -3.69 11.23 29.31
C GLU A 235 -3.82 11.38 27.79
N THR A 236 -2.78 11.02 27.04
CA THR A 236 -2.79 11.08 25.56
C THR A 236 -3.78 10.08 24.97
N LEU A 237 -3.81 8.84 25.46
CA LEU A 237 -4.79 7.82 25.06
C LEU A 237 -6.23 8.24 25.38
N ASN A 238 -6.45 8.93 26.50
CA ASN A 238 -7.76 9.47 26.86
C ASN A 238 -8.19 10.61 25.94
N SER A 239 -7.25 11.40 25.43
CA SER A 239 -7.51 12.48 24.45
C SER A 239 -7.83 11.97 23.05
N LEU A 240 -7.36 10.77 22.68
CA LEU A 240 -7.63 10.15 21.38
C LEU A 240 -9.14 9.83 21.25
N PRO A 241 -9.90 10.44 20.32
CA PRO A 241 -11.32 10.16 20.16
C PRO A 241 -11.55 8.72 19.70
N LEU A 242 -12.60 8.07 20.21
CA LEU A 242 -12.99 6.72 19.75
C LEU A 242 -13.70 6.82 18.40
N GLN A 243 -13.03 6.42 17.32
CA GLN A 243 -13.58 6.42 15.97
C GLN A 243 -13.14 5.17 15.20
N PRO A 244 -13.95 4.71 14.24
CA PRO A 244 -13.55 3.63 13.37
C PRO A 244 -12.47 4.17 12.42
N LEU A 245 -11.34 3.47 12.33
CA LEU A 245 -10.20 3.86 11.48
C LEU A 245 -10.28 3.20 10.12
N PHE A 246 -10.49 1.88 10.09
CA PHE A 246 -10.52 1.10 8.85
C PHE A 246 -11.30 -0.21 9.02
N ILE A 247 -11.74 -0.75 7.88
CA ILE A 247 -12.52 -1.99 7.80
C ILE A 247 -11.68 -3.09 7.15
N THR A 248 -11.74 -4.28 7.75
CA THR A 248 -11.21 -5.48 7.15
C THR A 248 -12.31 -6.52 7.03
N SER A 249 -12.22 -7.42 6.05
CA SER A 249 -13.22 -8.46 5.84
C SER A 249 -12.56 -9.71 5.32
N ASP A 250 -13.13 -10.86 5.64
CA ASP A 250 -12.77 -12.14 5.04
C ASP A 250 -13.40 -12.37 3.65
N GLY A 251 -14.10 -11.35 3.13
CA GLY A 251 -14.81 -11.41 1.85
C GLY A 251 -15.95 -12.43 1.79
N LYS A 252 -16.31 -13.07 2.92
CA LYS A 252 -17.41 -14.02 3.02
C LYS A 252 -18.46 -13.54 4.00
N ASN A 253 -18.20 -13.54 5.30
CA ASN A 253 -19.24 -13.19 6.27
C ASN A 253 -18.69 -12.61 7.58
N SER A 254 -17.40 -12.25 7.60
CA SER A 254 -16.74 -11.61 8.72
C SER A 254 -16.24 -10.23 8.29
N VAL A 255 -16.64 -9.21 9.04
CA VAL A 255 -16.22 -7.81 8.83
C VAL A 255 -15.70 -7.27 10.15
N THR A 256 -14.43 -6.87 10.22
CA THR A 256 -13.82 -6.31 11.42
C THR A 256 -13.69 -4.79 11.29
N VAL A 257 -14.28 -4.08 12.24
CA VAL A 257 -14.17 -2.63 12.41
C VAL A 257 -13.05 -2.35 13.40
N ASN A 258 -11.99 -1.67 12.98
CA ASN A 258 -10.85 -1.33 13.84
C ASN A 258 -10.99 0.10 14.35
N PHE A 259 -10.77 0.31 15.64
CA PHE A 259 -10.97 1.59 16.31
C PHE A 259 -9.65 2.22 16.74
N SER A 260 -9.64 3.54 16.82
CA SER A 260 -8.52 4.36 17.28
C SER A 260 -8.05 4.07 18.70
N ARG A 261 -8.91 3.51 19.54
CA ARG A 261 -8.55 3.06 20.89
C ARG A 261 -9.49 1.96 21.36
N ALA A 262 -9.14 1.35 22.50
CA ALA A 262 -9.96 0.33 23.13
C ALA A 262 -11.42 0.79 23.34
N TYR A 263 -12.34 -0.07 22.90
CA TYR A 263 -13.77 0.08 23.02
C TYR A 263 -14.22 -0.21 24.46
N ASN A 264 -14.18 0.82 25.31
CA ASN A 264 -14.58 0.74 26.72
C ASN A 264 -16.08 1.04 26.88
N ILE A 265 -16.92 0.03 26.65
CA ILE A 265 -18.35 0.05 26.97
C ILE A 265 -18.66 -1.14 27.90
N PRO A 266 -19.57 -1.04 28.89
CA PRO A 266 -20.05 -2.21 29.62
C PRO A 266 -20.51 -3.32 28.66
N LEU A 267 -20.19 -4.59 28.96
CA LEU A 267 -20.45 -5.75 28.10
C LEU A 267 -21.94 -5.92 27.67
N GLU A 268 -22.87 -5.28 28.36
CA GLU A 268 -24.30 -5.21 27.99
C GLU A 268 -24.60 -4.28 26.81
N GLY A 269 -23.62 -3.47 26.35
CA GLY A 269 -23.81 -2.40 25.38
C GLY A 269 -23.31 -2.65 23.95
N LEU A 270 -22.62 -3.76 23.66
CA LEU A 270 -22.21 -4.10 22.28
C LEU A 270 -23.32 -4.91 21.60
N VAL A 271 -24.16 -4.25 20.81
CA VAL A 271 -25.24 -4.89 20.06
C VAL A 271 -25.01 -4.75 18.56
N ALA A 272 -25.28 -5.82 17.80
CA ALA A 272 -25.12 -5.87 16.35
C ALA A 272 -25.79 -4.68 15.64
N GLY A 273 -26.97 -4.24 16.12
CA GLY A 273 -27.73 -3.13 15.55
C GLY A 273 -27.05 -1.74 15.62
N GLN A 274 -25.93 -1.59 16.32
CA GLN A 274 -25.11 -0.36 16.27
C GLN A 274 -24.32 -0.21 14.97
N PHE A 275 -24.15 -1.32 14.25
CA PHE A 275 -23.41 -1.38 13.00
C PHE A 275 -24.39 -1.64 11.86
N LYS A 276 -24.20 -0.97 10.72
CA LYS A 276 -24.96 -1.20 9.50
C LYS A 276 -23.98 -1.42 8.35
N ILE A 277 -24.31 -2.36 7.47
CA ILE A 277 -23.57 -2.60 6.22
C ILE A 277 -24.56 -2.45 5.06
N SER A 278 -24.20 -1.67 4.05
CA SER A 278 -25.09 -1.40 2.90
C SER A 278 -25.48 -2.69 2.20
N GLY A 279 -26.79 -2.97 2.11
CA GLY A 279 -27.30 -4.16 1.42
C GLY A 279 -27.20 -5.48 2.19
N GLU A 280 -26.64 -5.48 3.41
CA GLU A 280 -26.34 -6.71 4.16
C GLU A 280 -26.84 -6.66 5.60
N THR A 281 -27.09 -7.83 6.20
CA THR A 281 -27.56 -7.93 7.59
C THR A 281 -26.41 -8.27 8.53
N VAL A 282 -26.20 -7.44 9.57
CA VAL A 282 -25.26 -7.73 10.66
C VAL A 282 -25.96 -8.64 11.68
N GLN A 283 -25.51 -9.89 11.78
CA GLN A 283 -26.08 -10.94 12.63
C GLN A 283 -25.56 -10.88 14.06
N SER A 284 -24.26 -10.61 14.24
CA SER A 284 -23.64 -10.52 15.56
C SER A 284 -22.45 -9.56 15.56
N ALA A 285 -22.07 -9.10 16.76
CA ALA A 285 -20.88 -8.28 16.98
C ALA A 285 -20.11 -8.82 18.18
N LYS A 286 -18.80 -9.02 18.01
CA LYS A 286 -17.90 -9.56 19.02
C LYS A 286 -16.68 -8.65 19.17
N LEU A 287 -16.36 -8.29 20.40
CA LEU A 287 -15.16 -7.51 20.69
C LEU A 287 -13.90 -8.39 20.61
N SER A 288 -12.82 -7.83 20.08
CA SER A 288 -11.49 -8.46 20.13
C SER A 288 -10.96 -8.53 21.57
N ASN A 289 -9.95 -9.37 21.81
CA ASN A 289 -9.37 -9.54 23.15
C ASN A 289 -8.72 -8.25 23.68
N ASP A 290 -8.06 -7.49 22.80
CA ASP A 290 -7.44 -6.18 23.07
C ASP A 290 -8.46 -5.02 23.07
N LYS A 291 -9.72 -5.31 22.72
CA LYS A 291 -10.84 -4.37 22.64
C LYS A 291 -10.67 -3.26 21.61
N THR A 292 -9.66 -3.29 20.76
CA THR A 292 -9.42 -2.26 19.73
C THR A 292 -10.19 -2.55 18.44
N SER A 293 -10.86 -3.70 18.33
CA SER A 293 -11.63 -4.06 17.14
C SER A 293 -12.96 -4.72 17.50
N VAL A 294 -13.96 -4.52 16.65
CA VAL A 294 -15.25 -5.24 16.71
C VAL A 294 -15.40 -6.09 15.46
N ILE A 295 -15.54 -7.40 15.65
CA ILE A 295 -15.76 -8.40 14.61
C ILE A 295 -17.26 -8.60 14.44
N LEU A 296 -17.76 -8.29 13.25
CA LEU A 296 -19.15 -8.42 12.83
C LEU A 296 -19.32 -9.71 12.04
N THR A 297 -20.34 -10.48 12.37
CA THR A 297 -20.81 -11.60 11.53
C THR A 297 -21.97 -11.12 10.68
N THR A 298 -21.93 -11.36 9.37
CA THR A 298 -22.93 -10.88 8.40
C THR A 298 -23.59 -12.03 7.65
N SER A 299 -24.58 -11.74 6.80
CA SER A 299 -24.89 -12.59 5.63
C SER A 299 -23.66 -12.76 4.72
N ASP A 300 -23.68 -13.77 3.85
CA ASP A 300 -22.61 -13.97 2.86
C ASP A 300 -22.53 -12.74 1.93
N LEU A 301 -21.39 -12.08 1.93
CA LEU A 301 -21.05 -10.94 1.11
C LEU A 301 -20.80 -11.40 -0.32
N ASN A 302 -21.34 -10.67 -1.29
CA ASN A 302 -21.02 -10.85 -2.70
C ASN A 302 -19.54 -10.50 -2.97
N ALA A 303 -18.91 -11.27 -3.84
CA ALA A 303 -17.55 -11.01 -4.31
C ALA A 303 -17.46 -9.75 -5.18
N ASN A 304 -16.29 -9.12 -5.23
CA ASN A 304 -16.00 -7.91 -6.03
C ASN A 304 -17.01 -6.76 -5.84
N THR A 305 -17.56 -6.62 -4.64
CA THR A 305 -18.68 -5.69 -4.36
C THR A 305 -18.26 -4.64 -3.32
N SER A 306 -18.63 -3.39 -3.56
CA SER A 306 -18.37 -2.29 -2.62
C SER A 306 -19.46 -2.20 -1.56
N TYR A 307 -19.06 -2.04 -0.30
CA TYR A 307 -19.93 -1.91 0.86
C TYR A 307 -19.54 -0.69 1.70
N THR A 308 -20.51 -0.14 2.42
CA THR A 308 -20.32 0.93 3.40
C THR A 308 -20.71 0.43 4.79
N VAL A 309 -19.77 0.49 5.74
CA VAL A 309 -20.04 0.28 7.17
C VAL A 309 -20.38 1.62 7.81
N SER A 310 -21.50 1.69 8.54
CA SER A 310 -21.89 2.85 9.33
C SER A 310 -21.87 2.55 10.83
N TRP A 311 -21.26 3.43 11.63
CA TRP A 311 -21.26 3.37 13.09
C TRP A 311 -21.25 4.77 13.72
N LYS A 312 -22.26 5.08 14.55
CA LYS A 312 -22.45 6.37 15.24
C LYS A 312 -22.23 7.61 14.36
N GLY A 313 -22.71 7.56 13.11
CA GLY A 313 -22.58 8.65 12.15
C GLY A 313 -21.28 8.65 11.33
N ASN A 314 -20.29 7.83 11.70
CA ASN A 314 -19.10 7.61 10.87
C ASN A 314 -19.41 6.56 9.80
N GLN A 315 -18.82 6.73 8.61
CA GLN A 315 -18.94 5.81 7.49
C GLN A 315 -17.57 5.44 6.96
N LEU A 316 -17.36 4.16 6.69
CA LEU A 316 -16.16 3.65 6.04
C LEU A 316 -16.55 2.71 4.92
N ASN A 317 -15.93 2.89 3.75
CA ASN A 317 -16.15 2.03 2.60
C ASN A 317 -15.11 0.91 2.57
N PHE A 318 -15.53 -0.27 2.11
CA PHE A 318 -14.63 -1.36 1.79
C PHE A 318 -15.17 -2.14 0.60
N LYS A 319 -14.27 -2.73 -0.19
CA LYS A 319 -14.63 -3.62 -1.29
C LYS A 319 -14.25 -5.05 -0.94
N THR A 320 -15.14 -6.00 -1.21
CA THR A 320 -14.81 -7.42 -1.14
C THR A 320 -14.00 -7.81 -2.36
N GLU A 321 -13.03 -8.70 -2.15
CA GLU A 321 -12.24 -9.26 -3.23
C GLU A 321 -13.12 -10.14 -4.15
N ALA A 322 -12.67 -10.38 -5.39
CA ALA A 322 -13.32 -11.32 -6.30
C ALA A 322 -13.36 -12.76 -5.75
N VAL A 323 -12.48 -13.07 -4.78
CA VAL A 323 -12.46 -14.34 -4.05
C VAL A 323 -12.38 -14.02 -2.55
N PRO A 324 -13.26 -14.58 -1.69
CA PRO A 324 -13.24 -14.34 -0.25
C PRO A 324 -11.84 -14.50 0.37
N ASP A 325 -11.38 -13.45 1.06
CA ASP A 325 -10.08 -13.42 1.73
C ASP A 325 -10.05 -14.29 3.00
N THR A 326 -9.46 -15.47 2.89
CA THR A 326 -9.29 -16.42 4.01
C THR A 326 -7.89 -16.39 4.63
N THR A 327 -7.08 -15.36 4.33
CA THR A 327 -5.68 -15.31 4.76
C THR A 327 -5.50 -14.99 6.25
N GLY A 328 -6.48 -14.30 6.83
CA GLY A 328 -6.37 -13.70 8.17
C GLY A 328 -5.30 -12.60 8.22
N ILE A 329 -5.04 -11.93 7.09
CA ILE A 329 -4.11 -10.79 6.98
C ILE A 329 -4.94 -9.59 6.53
N ALA A 330 -5.11 -8.65 7.44
CA ALA A 330 -6.00 -7.53 7.31
C ALA A 330 -5.16 -6.26 7.09
N LEU A 331 -5.09 -5.78 5.86
CA LEU A 331 -4.26 -4.64 5.45
C LEU A 331 -5.06 -3.34 5.50
N THR A 332 -4.41 -2.25 5.93
CA THR A 332 -4.97 -0.88 5.88
C THR A 332 -4.79 -0.22 4.52
N ASP A 333 -3.70 -0.55 3.84
CA ASP A 333 -3.26 0.16 2.64
C ASP A 333 -3.63 -0.69 1.44
N LYS A 334 -4.90 -0.65 1.06
CA LYS A 334 -5.44 -1.45 -0.05
C LYS A 334 -5.37 -0.72 -1.39
N GLU A 335 -5.33 0.61 -1.35
CA GLU A 335 -5.33 1.47 -2.53
C GLU A 335 -3.91 1.74 -3.04
N THR A 336 -3.82 2.09 -4.33
CA THR A 336 -2.59 2.60 -4.93
C THR A 336 -2.24 3.95 -4.30
N THR A 337 -0.98 4.14 -3.88
CA THR A 337 -0.49 5.39 -3.27
C THR A 337 0.70 5.92 -4.07
N TYR A 338 0.82 7.26 -4.17
CA TYR A 338 1.93 7.93 -4.84
C TYR A 338 2.69 8.78 -3.83
N LEU A 339 4.00 8.55 -3.66
CA LEU A 339 4.87 9.26 -2.70
C LEU A 339 6.13 9.81 -3.35
N GLU A 340 6.67 10.92 -2.82
CA GLU A 340 8.00 11.37 -3.21
C GLU A 340 9.07 10.37 -2.77
N THR A 341 10.14 10.21 -3.55
CA THR A 341 11.28 9.32 -3.21
C THR A 341 11.97 9.68 -1.89
N THR A 342 11.76 10.89 -1.37
CA THR A 342 12.23 11.33 -0.04
C THR A 342 11.37 10.81 1.10
N ASP A 343 10.16 10.39 0.80
CA ASP A 343 9.20 9.90 1.78
C ASP A 343 9.31 8.37 1.93
N SER A 344 8.57 7.85 2.90
CA SER A 344 8.50 6.41 3.16
C SER A 344 7.05 6.02 3.34
N GLN A 345 6.65 4.91 2.73
CA GLN A 345 5.33 4.34 2.92
C GLN A 345 5.32 3.52 4.20
N VAL A 346 4.29 3.76 5.01
CA VAL A 346 3.94 2.87 6.12
C VAL A 346 2.88 1.91 5.62
N TYR A 347 3.15 0.61 5.74
CA TYR A 347 2.16 -0.42 5.57
C TYR A 347 1.78 -1.00 6.91
N THR A 348 0.49 -1.20 7.16
CA THR A 348 0.04 -1.86 8.39
C THR A 348 -0.86 -3.05 8.12
N ALA A 349 -0.65 -4.09 8.91
CA ALA A 349 -1.43 -5.31 8.84
C ALA A 349 -1.83 -5.78 10.25
N LYS A 350 -3.09 -6.20 10.39
CA LYS A 350 -3.56 -7.00 11.52
C LYS A 350 -3.60 -8.47 11.10
N LEU A 351 -2.89 -9.33 11.81
CA LEU A 351 -2.77 -10.75 11.53
C LEU A 351 -3.53 -11.56 12.59
N THR A 352 -4.41 -12.44 12.14
CA THR A 352 -5.20 -13.33 12.99
C THR A 352 -5.02 -14.80 12.61
N ASN A 353 -5.17 -15.70 13.57
CA ASN A 353 -5.32 -17.13 13.32
C ASN A 353 -6.72 -17.43 12.75
N LEU A 354 -6.93 -18.67 12.28
CA LEU A 354 -8.23 -19.11 11.74
C LEU A 354 -9.38 -19.02 12.76
N ASP A 355 -9.06 -19.06 14.05
CA ASP A 355 -10.01 -18.91 15.15
C ASP A 355 -10.28 -17.44 15.54
N GLY A 356 -9.65 -16.49 14.83
CA GLY A 356 -9.75 -15.05 15.09
C GLY A 356 -8.86 -14.54 16.23
N SER A 357 -8.03 -15.38 16.86
CA SER A 357 -7.04 -14.94 17.84
C SER A 357 -5.87 -14.20 17.19
N ASN A 358 -5.18 -13.36 17.95
CA ASN A 358 -4.03 -12.60 17.47
C ASN A 358 -2.89 -13.54 17.03
N TYR A 359 -2.35 -13.31 15.85
CA TYR A 359 -1.19 -14.04 15.35
C TYR A 359 0.10 -13.37 15.84
N ASN A 360 0.93 -14.07 16.61
CA ASN A 360 2.22 -13.56 17.13
C ASN A 360 3.43 -14.35 16.58
N GLY A 361 3.23 -15.08 15.47
CA GLY A 361 4.26 -15.89 14.83
C GLY A 361 5.15 -15.11 13.86
N ARG A 362 6.04 -15.83 13.16
CA ARG A 362 6.95 -15.25 12.17
C ARG A 362 6.23 -14.86 10.89
N VAL A 363 6.57 -13.70 10.37
CA VAL A 363 6.03 -13.13 9.15
C VAL A 363 7.18 -12.82 8.19
N GLN A 364 7.09 -13.34 6.98
CA GLN A 364 7.93 -12.96 5.85
C GLN A 364 7.33 -11.74 5.16
N ILE A 365 8.18 -10.77 4.86
CA ILE A 365 7.82 -9.58 4.10
C ILE A 365 8.74 -9.57 2.88
N SER A 366 8.15 -9.58 1.69
CA SER A 366 8.87 -9.60 0.42
C SER A 366 8.35 -8.49 -0.50
N LEU A 367 9.27 -7.73 -1.10
CA LEU A 367 8.94 -6.65 -2.03
C LEU A 367 8.89 -7.12 -3.50
N GLY A 368 9.24 -8.38 -3.77
CA GLY A 368 9.38 -8.90 -5.13
C GLY A 368 10.48 -8.18 -5.92
N GLU A 369 10.33 -8.12 -7.25
CA GLU A 369 11.20 -7.32 -8.12
C GLU A 369 10.87 -5.83 -7.96
N SER A 370 11.49 -5.17 -6.99
CA SER A 370 11.33 -3.74 -6.75
C SER A 370 12.64 -3.16 -6.27
N SER A 371 13.05 -1.96 -6.72
CA SER A 371 14.22 -1.30 -6.13
C SER A 371 13.92 -0.57 -4.82
N ALA A 372 12.73 -0.73 -4.23
CA ALA A 372 12.43 -0.25 -2.88
C ALA A 372 13.12 -1.11 -1.79
N VAL A 373 13.27 -0.55 -0.59
CA VAL A 373 13.87 -1.24 0.56
C VAL A 373 12.99 -1.17 1.80
N ILE A 374 12.93 -2.27 2.53
CA ILE A 374 12.32 -2.33 3.86
C ILE A 374 13.29 -1.67 4.85
N THR A 375 12.89 -0.56 5.46
CA THR A 375 13.75 0.21 6.37
C THR A 375 13.49 -0.13 7.84
N SER A 376 12.27 -0.54 8.17
CA SER A 376 11.93 -1.00 9.51
C SER A 376 10.71 -1.89 9.54
N VAL A 377 10.66 -2.79 10.54
CA VAL A 377 9.47 -3.57 10.88
C VAL A 377 9.20 -3.41 12.38
N ASN A 378 7.96 -3.08 12.76
CA ASN A 378 7.54 -2.85 14.14
C ASN A 378 8.43 -1.87 14.91
N GLY A 379 8.84 -0.79 14.24
CA GLY A 379 9.74 0.24 14.80
C GLY A 379 11.20 -0.19 14.97
N GLN A 380 11.55 -1.45 14.66
CA GLN A 380 12.94 -1.90 14.62
C GLN A 380 13.54 -1.63 13.25
N ARG A 381 14.63 -0.85 13.21
CA ARG A 381 15.43 -0.68 12.01
C ARG A 381 16.07 -2.01 11.62
N ILE A 382 16.01 -2.34 10.34
CA ILE A 382 16.67 -3.50 9.76
C ILE A 382 17.74 -3.06 8.77
N GLU A 383 18.66 -3.96 8.41
CA GLU A 383 19.54 -3.71 7.26
C GLU A 383 18.68 -3.63 6.00
N SER A 384 18.83 -2.53 5.25
CA SER A 384 18.00 -2.26 4.06
C SER A 384 18.07 -3.43 3.08
N GLY A 385 16.90 -4.00 2.77
CA GLY A 385 16.77 -5.15 1.87
C GLY A 385 15.35 -5.28 1.32
N GLN A 386 15.18 -6.12 0.29
CA GLN A 386 13.89 -6.38 -0.37
C GLN A 386 13.09 -7.51 0.31
N GLU A 387 13.71 -8.21 1.25
CA GLU A 387 13.09 -9.33 1.94
C GLU A 387 13.57 -9.40 3.39
N THR A 388 12.65 -9.68 4.31
CA THR A 388 12.98 -9.86 5.72
C THR A 388 11.99 -10.79 6.40
N ILE A 389 12.39 -11.37 7.54
CA ILE A 389 11.53 -12.14 8.43
C ILE A 389 11.47 -11.39 9.77
N SER A 390 10.26 -11.10 10.23
CA SER A 390 10.00 -10.47 11.53
C SER A 390 8.89 -11.22 12.28
N TYR A 391 8.44 -10.66 13.39
CA TYR A 391 7.33 -11.18 14.19
C TYR A 391 6.21 -10.15 14.22
N ALA A 392 4.97 -10.61 14.12
CA ALA A 392 3.83 -9.79 14.52
C ALA A 392 3.89 -9.53 16.03
N ASP A 393 3.41 -8.37 16.48
CA ASP A 393 3.39 -8.03 17.90
C ASP A 393 2.41 -8.95 18.69
N PRO A 394 2.39 -8.90 20.04
CA PRO A 394 1.46 -9.72 20.82
C PRO A 394 -0.04 -9.50 20.51
N ASN A 395 -0.37 -8.36 19.90
CA ASN A 395 -1.72 -8.02 19.44
C ASN A 395 -1.95 -8.42 17.97
N GLY A 396 -0.98 -9.03 17.30
CA GLY A 396 -1.06 -9.40 15.89
C GLY A 396 -0.91 -8.22 14.94
N ASN A 397 -0.43 -7.07 15.40
CA ASN A 397 -0.14 -5.94 14.51
C ASN A 397 1.24 -6.12 13.87
N LEU A 398 1.35 -5.62 12.64
CA LEU A 398 2.58 -5.55 11.89
C LEU A 398 2.64 -4.20 11.18
N VAL A 399 3.73 -3.48 11.38
CA VAL A 399 3.97 -2.16 10.81
C VAL A 399 5.27 -2.23 10.03
N ILE A 400 5.22 -1.93 8.74
CA ILE A 400 6.34 -2.05 7.82
C ILE A 400 6.58 -0.66 7.25
N ILE A 401 7.83 -0.18 7.32
CA ILE A 401 8.20 1.06 6.65
C ILE A 401 9.08 0.70 5.46
N ILE A 402 8.68 1.19 4.29
CA ILE A 402 9.35 0.97 3.02
C ILE A 402 9.70 2.32 2.43
N ALA A 403 10.94 2.45 1.96
CA ALA A 403 11.43 3.65 1.29
C ALA A 403 11.93 3.29 -0.11
N ALA A 404 12.00 4.29 -0.99
CA ALA A 404 12.74 4.15 -2.24
C ALA A 404 14.23 3.86 -1.93
N ALA A 405 14.88 2.92 -2.64
CA ALA A 405 16.32 2.80 -2.49
C ALA A 405 17.01 3.97 -3.19
N TYR A 406 17.94 4.58 -2.47
CA TYR A 406 18.93 5.47 -3.04
C TYR A 406 20.06 4.59 -3.59
N GLY A 407 20.11 4.44 -4.91
CA GLY A 407 21.11 3.59 -5.57
C GLY A 407 22.53 3.95 -5.15
N PHE A 408 23.34 2.94 -4.82
CA PHE A 408 24.79 3.09 -4.77
C PHE A 408 25.26 3.57 -6.16
N ASN A 409 25.60 4.86 -6.27
CA ASN A 409 26.14 5.56 -7.45
C ASN A 409 25.16 5.93 -8.59
N ALA A 410 23.88 6.19 -8.33
CA ALA A 410 22.97 6.68 -9.39
C ALA A 410 22.60 8.17 -9.20
N GLU A 411 22.85 8.99 -10.22
CA GLU A 411 22.44 10.41 -10.29
C GLU A 411 20.93 10.60 -10.57
N THR A 412 20.19 9.50 -10.76
CA THR A 412 18.73 9.48 -10.93
C THR A 412 18.17 8.24 -10.22
N PRO A 413 17.04 8.33 -9.49
CA PRO A 413 16.39 7.16 -8.95
C PRO A 413 15.78 6.35 -10.10
N SER A 414 15.98 5.04 -10.05
CA SER A 414 15.15 4.11 -10.80
C SER A 414 13.74 4.22 -10.27
N VAL A 415 12.79 4.50 -11.18
CA VAL A 415 11.36 4.52 -10.87
C VAL A 415 10.97 3.18 -10.25
N THR A 416 10.39 3.20 -9.06
CA THR A 416 9.88 1.98 -8.41
C THR A 416 8.44 2.13 -8.01
N HIS A 417 7.64 1.20 -8.49
CA HIS A 417 6.51 0.73 -7.73
C HIS A 417 6.96 -0.39 -6.77
N VAL A 418 6.25 -0.54 -5.67
CA VAL A 418 6.41 -1.67 -4.75
C VAL A 418 5.04 -2.20 -4.37
N GLN A 419 4.91 -3.53 -4.32
CA GLN A 419 3.71 -4.19 -3.81
C GLN A 419 4.13 -5.25 -2.79
N PRO A 420 4.22 -4.90 -1.49
CA PRO A 420 4.68 -5.82 -0.47
C PRO A 420 3.79 -7.05 -0.38
N THR A 421 4.39 -8.22 -0.28
CA THR A 421 3.73 -9.48 0.08
C THR A 421 4.03 -9.79 1.54
N ILE A 422 2.97 -9.92 2.35
CA ILE A 422 3.04 -10.31 3.75
C ILE A 422 2.62 -11.77 3.85
N GLN A 423 3.49 -12.64 4.34
CA GLN A 423 3.25 -14.08 4.45
C GLN A 423 3.49 -14.56 5.88
N LYS A 424 2.49 -15.24 6.45
CA LYS A 424 2.69 -16.03 7.68
C LYS A 424 3.62 -17.19 7.34
N ILE A 425 4.65 -17.43 8.15
CA ILE A 425 5.54 -18.59 7.95
C ILE A 425 5.14 -19.73 8.91
N ASP A 426 4.64 -19.37 10.08
CA ASP A 426 4.12 -20.31 11.07
C ASP A 426 2.59 -20.46 10.91
N GLY A 427 2.05 -21.65 11.18
CA GLY A 427 0.61 -21.92 11.08
C GLY A 427 0.13 -22.17 9.64
N ASN A 428 -0.91 -21.44 9.19
CA ASN A 428 -1.61 -21.68 7.93
C ASN A 428 -0.84 -21.27 6.66
N LYS A 429 0.30 -20.60 6.83
CA LYS A 429 1.22 -20.14 5.77
C LYS A 429 0.59 -19.26 4.67
N ARG A 430 -0.52 -18.60 4.97
CA ARG A 430 -1.22 -17.73 4.02
C ARG A 430 -0.43 -16.44 3.77
N ALA A 431 -0.55 -15.91 2.56
CA ALA A 431 0.09 -14.68 2.13
C ALA A 431 -0.93 -13.72 1.52
N LYS A 432 -0.66 -12.42 1.62
CA LYS A 432 -1.47 -11.36 1.02
C LYS A 432 -0.60 -10.23 0.52
N LYS A 433 -0.95 -9.67 -0.64
CA LYS A 433 -0.31 -8.48 -1.22
C LYS A 433 -0.97 -7.22 -0.67
N ALA A 434 -0.17 -6.22 -0.34
CA ALA A 434 -0.63 -4.88 0.00
C ALA A 434 -0.95 -4.04 -1.25
N GLY A 435 -1.49 -2.84 -1.03
CA GLY A 435 -1.65 -1.81 -2.04
C GLY A 435 -0.31 -1.45 -2.67
N ILE A 436 -0.37 -0.97 -3.91
CA ILE A 436 0.83 -0.59 -4.66
C ILE A 436 1.25 0.80 -4.21
N THR A 437 2.54 1.01 -3.96
CA THR A 437 3.08 2.36 -3.80
C THR A 437 4.04 2.69 -4.94
N HIS A 438 3.78 3.81 -5.60
CA HIS A 438 4.68 4.41 -6.59
C HIS A 438 5.52 5.49 -5.93
N PHE A 439 6.84 5.37 -6.00
CA PHE A 439 7.76 6.42 -5.61
C PHE A 439 8.14 7.28 -6.82
N TYR A 440 8.00 8.60 -6.69
CA TYR A 440 8.25 9.56 -7.75
C TYR A 440 9.24 10.65 -7.34
N GLN A 441 9.87 11.28 -8.32
CA GLN A 441 10.59 12.54 -8.10
C GLN A 441 9.73 13.72 -8.52
N LEU A 442 9.75 14.79 -7.73
CA LEU A 442 9.19 16.06 -8.19
C LEU A 442 10.02 16.61 -9.35
N GLN A 443 9.39 16.90 -10.50
CA GLN A 443 10.05 17.58 -11.60
C GLN A 443 10.31 19.05 -11.21
N ASN A 444 11.59 19.41 -11.10
CA ASN A 444 12.06 20.72 -10.66
C ASN A 444 12.82 21.49 -11.74
N ALA A 445 12.93 20.95 -12.95
CA ALA A 445 13.50 21.64 -14.10
C ALA A 445 12.39 22.13 -15.03
N LYS A 446 12.52 23.37 -15.51
CA LYS A 446 11.66 23.89 -16.59
C LYS A 446 12.15 23.39 -17.94
N GLY A 447 11.25 23.19 -18.88
CA GLY A 447 11.62 22.84 -20.25
C GLY A 447 10.55 22.10 -21.03
N PRO A 448 10.84 21.81 -22.31
CA PRO A 448 9.99 20.96 -23.14
C PRO A 448 10.21 19.49 -22.76
N TYR A 449 9.10 18.77 -22.56
CA TYR A 449 9.08 17.34 -22.30
C TYR A 449 8.13 16.65 -23.27
N MET A 450 8.50 15.45 -23.70
CA MET A 450 7.60 14.52 -24.38
C MET A 450 7.34 13.37 -23.43
N LEU A 451 6.22 13.44 -22.71
CA LEU A 451 5.80 12.43 -21.76
C LEU A 451 5.13 11.28 -22.51
N THR A 452 5.32 10.05 -22.04
CA THR A 452 4.61 8.87 -22.53
C THR A 452 3.86 8.28 -21.36
N ILE A 453 2.53 8.26 -21.44
CA ILE A 453 1.70 7.70 -20.38
C ILE A 453 1.87 6.17 -20.37
N ASP A 454 2.49 5.66 -19.31
CA ASP A 454 2.96 4.28 -19.20
C ASP A 454 2.11 3.40 -18.27
N SER A 455 1.06 3.97 -17.67
CA SER A 455 0.19 3.32 -16.69
C SER A 455 -1.27 3.27 -17.15
N ASP A 456 -1.95 2.16 -16.85
CA ASP A 456 -3.41 2.01 -17.04
C ASP A 456 -4.18 2.84 -16.00
N GLU A 457 -3.62 3.03 -14.80
CA GLU A 457 -4.11 3.96 -13.78
C GLU A 457 -3.31 5.26 -13.87
N ILE A 458 -3.91 6.31 -14.42
CA ILE A 458 -3.28 7.61 -14.58
C ILE A 458 -3.61 8.45 -13.35
N ALA A 459 -2.64 8.61 -12.47
CA ALA A 459 -2.79 9.48 -11.32
C ALA A 459 -2.85 10.93 -11.76
N THR A 460 -4.09 11.42 -11.83
CA THR A 460 -4.46 12.82 -11.95
C THR A 460 -5.19 13.18 -10.66
N GLU A 461 -4.47 13.80 -9.72
CA GLU A 461 -5.13 14.49 -8.61
C GLU A 461 -5.25 15.98 -8.99
N GLU A 462 -5.95 16.78 -8.17
CA GLU A 462 -6.30 18.18 -8.49
C GLU A 462 -5.08 19.05 -8.93
N ASP A 463 -3.84 18.67 -8.60
CA ASP A 463 -2.62 19.46 -8.85
C ASP A 463 -1.44 18.73 -9.53
N PHE A 464 -1.57 17.49 -10.03
CA PHE A 464 -0.45 16.84 -10.75
C PHE A 464 -0.81 15.71 -11.72
N ILE A 465 0.17 15.40 -12.59
CA ILE A 465 0.26 14.15 -13.36
C ILE A 465 1.55 13.39 -13.01
N TYR A 466 1.44 12.06 -12.88
CA TYR A 466 2.56 11.16 -12.69
C TYR A 466 2.81 10.31 -13.93
N THR A 467 4.03 10.35 -14.47
CA THR A 467 4.45 9.53 -15.61
C THR A 467 5.98 9.48 -15.72
N GLY A 468 6.52 8.35 -16.18
CA GLY A 468 7.96 8.19 -16.36
C GLY A 468 8.77 8.37 -15.06
N GLY A 469 8.14 8.15 -13.91
CA GLY A 469 8.74 8.30 -12.58
C GLY A 469 8.85 9.72 -12.02
N TYR A 470 8.31 10.70 -12.73
CA TYR A 470 8.27 12.08 -12.27
C TYR A 470 6.84 12.51 -11.99
N LYS A 471 6.67 13.30 -10.92
CA LYS A 471 5.48 14.09 -10.66
C LYS A 471 5.69 15.46 -11.28
N TYR A 472 4.81 15.80 -12.22
CA TYR A 472 4.73 17.12 -12.81
C TYR A 472 3.51 17.82 -12.25
N LYS A 473 3.70 18.97 -11.60
CA LYS A 473 2.59 19.73 -11.04
C LYS A 473 1.89 20.52 -12.13
N TRP A 474 0.57 20.57 -12.06
CA TRP A 474 -0.20 21.53 -12.84
C TRP A 474 -0.98 22.44 -11.89
N ASP A 475 -1.39 23.59 -12.39
CA ASP A 475 -2.27 24.48 -11.66
C ASP A 475 -3.33 25.10 -12.56
N ARG A 476 -4.29 25.80 -11.93
CA ARG A 476 -5.44 26.40 -12.62
C ARG A 476 -5.09 27.42 -13.72
N ASN A 477 -3.86 27.92 -13.77
CA ASN A 477 -3.39 28.87 -14.77
C ASN A 477 -2.79 28.17 -16.00
N ASP A 478 -2.59 26.85 -15.94
CA ASP A 478 -2.07 26.05 -17.03
C ASP A 478 -3.08 25.90 -18.17
N LEU A 479 -2.56 25.63 -19.35
CA LEU A 479 -3.34 25.50 -20.57
C LEU A 479 -3.26 24.06 -21.09
N PHE A 480 -4.43 23.45 -21.30
CA PHE A 480 -4.57 22.07 -21.75
C PHE A 480 -5.10 22.03 -23.17
N PHE A 481 -4.52 21.17 -24.00
CA PHE A 481 -4.84 21.01 -25.41
C PHE A 481 -4.96 19.53 -25.78
N ILE A 482 -5.92 19.22 -26.65
CA ILE A 482 -6.01 17.94 -27.35
C ILE A 482 -5.91 18.25 -28.84
N TYR A 483 -4.93 17.67 -29.53
CA TYR A 483 -4.65 17.97 -30.95
C TYR A 483 -4.56 19.47 -31.26
N SER A 484 -3.94 20.25 -30.36
CA SER A 484 -3.81 21.72 -30.44
C SER A 484 -5.11 22.52 -30.26
N GLU A 485 -6.24 21.90 -29.92
CA GLU A 485 -7.46 22.58 -29.48
C GLU A 485 -7.50 22.70 -27.96
N GLN A 486 -7.74 23.92 -27.45
CA GLN A 486 -7.76 24.14 -26.00
C GLN A 486 -9.01 23.53 -25.36
N VAL A 487 -8.81 22.74 -24.32
CA VAL A 487 -9.86 22.08 -23.54
C VAL A 487 -9.75 22.44 -22.05
N SER A 488 -10.74 22.06 -21.24
CA SER A 488 -10.61 22.15 -19.77
C SER A 488 -9.67 21.05 -19.26
N GLN A 489 -9.09 21.27 -18.07
CA GLN A 489 -8.31 20.26 -17.37
C GLN A 489 -9.09 18.94 -17.20
N GLU A 490 -10.35 19.00 -16.77
CA GLU A 490 -11.20 17.81 -16.60
C GLU A 490 -11.39 17.02 -17.91
N VAL A 491 -11.53 17.73 -19.04
CA VAL A 491 -11.66 17.09 -20.36
C VAL A 491 -10.33 16.46 -20.78
N PHE A 492 -9.21 17.13 -20.50
CA PHE A 492 -7.88 16.62 -20.76
C PHE A 492 -7.57 15.37 -19.93
N GLU A 493 -7.83 15.39 -18.62
CA GLU A 493 -7.64 14.25 -17.70
C GLU A 493 -8.43 13.02 -18.17
N LYS A 494 -9.69 13.22 -18.59
CA LYS A 494 -10.54 12.14 -19.13
C LYS A 494 -10.07 11.58 -20.46
N ALA A 495 -9.31 12.36 -21.23
CA ALA A 495 -8.77 11.94 -22.52
C ALA A 495 -7.45 11.18 -22.38
N LEU A 496 -6.77 11.25 -21.23
CA LEU A 496 -5.51 10.54 -21.03
C LEU A 496 -5.74 9.02 -20.97
N SER A 497 -4.90 8.28 -21.70
CA SER A 497 -4.89 6.83 -21.76
C SER A 497 -3.46 6.28 -21.81
N LYS A 498 -3.28 5.00 -21.48
CA LYS A 498 -1.98 4.35 -21.59
C LYS A 498 -1.51 4.31 -23.05
N GLY A 499 -0.29 4.79 -23.27
CA GLY A 499 0.33 4.90 -24.59
C GLY A 499 0.34 6.31 -25.14
N ASP A 500 -0.45 7.22 -24.56
CA ASP A 500 -0.52 8.62 -24.98
C ASP A 500 0.82 9.32 -24.94
N LYS A 501 1.00 10.27 -25.86
CA LYS A 501 2.13 11.19 -25.84
C LYS A 501 1.68 12.60 -25.59
N VAL A 502 2.14 13.15 -24.47
CA VAL A 502 1.85 14.52 -24.05
C VAL A 502 3.10 15.36 -24.27
N GLU A 503 2.99 16.36 -25.14
CA GLU A 503 3.97 17.42 -25.26
C GLU A 503 3.72 18.46 -24.17
N VAL A 504 4.73 18.71 -23.33
CA VAL A 504 4.61 19.61 -22.19
C VAL A 504 5.68 20.69 -22.27
N SER A 505 5.28 21.96 -22.30
CA SER A 505 6.19 23.06 -21.94
C SER A 505 6.00 23.34 -20.46
N TYR A 506 6.85 22.73 -19.63
CA TYR A 506 6.68 22.71 -18.19
C TYR A 506 7.39 23.89 -17.52
N GLU A 507 6.70 24.57 -16.62
CA GLU A 507 7.21 25.65 -15.79
C GLU A 507 7.11 25.27 -14.31
N THR A 508 8.14 25.62 -13.53
CA THR A 508 8.25 25.21 -12.12
C THR A 508 7.76 26.27 -11.14
N ARG A 509 7.46 27.48 -11.63
CA ARG A 509 6.94 28.57 -10.81
C ARG A 509 5.45 28.72 -11.07
N ALA A 510 4.66 28.72 -10.00
CA ALA A 510 3.20 28.85 -10.06
C ALA A 510 2.68 30.20 -10.62
N ASP A 511 3.56 31.19 -10.83
CA ASP A 511 3.20 32.44 -11.51
C ASP A 511 3.29 32.35 -13.04
N ASN A 512 3.92 31.30 -13.58
CA ASN A 512 3.97 30.99 -14.99
C ASN A 512 2.89 29.96 -15.35
N HIS A 513 2.58 29.81 -16.64
CA HIS A 513 1.72 28.74 -17.14
C HIS A 513 2.57 27.65 -17.80
N SER A 514 2.29 26.39 -17.47
CA SER A 514 2.66 25.25 -18.29
C SER A 514 1.63 25.06 -19.40
N THR A 515 2.07 24.49 -20.52
CA THR A 515 1.16 24.06 -21.60
C THR A 515 1.25 22.56 -21.80
N TRP A 516 0.11 21.88 -21.82
CA TRP A 516 -0.03 20.44 -21.92
C TRP A 516 -0.78 20.10 -23.20
N ASN A 517 -0.16 19.37 -24.12
CA ASN A 517 -0.75 19.04 -25.40
C ASN A 517 -0.74 17.53 -25.64
N LEU A 518 -1.92 16.91 -25.63
CA LEU A 518 -2.09 15.52 -26.03
C LEU A 518 -1.93 15.43 -27.55
N HIS A 519 -0.71 15.07 -27.98
CA HIS A 519 -0.27 15.09 -29.37
C HIS A 519 -0.55 13.76 -30.09
N VAL A 520 -0.46 12.66 -29.34
CA VAL A 520 -0.85 11.33 -29.79
C VAL A 520 -1.74 10.75 -28.72
N ASP A 521 -3.02 10.62 -29.05
CA ASP A 521 -4.01 9.88 -28.28
C ASP A 521 -4.00 8.43 -28.76
N VAL A 522 -3.75 7.51 -27.83
CA VAL A 522 -3.64 6.06 -28.03
C VAL A 522 -4.83 5.34 -27.37
N THR A 523 -5.89 6.07 -26.98
CA THR A 523 -7.06 5.53 -26.26
C THR A 523 -7.47 4.16 -26.79
N GLU A 524 -7.49 3.17 -25.89
CA GLU A 524 -8.16 1.89 -26.16
C GLU A 524 -9.65 2.21 -26.33
N ASP A 525 -10.13 2.11 -27.56
CA ASP A 525 -11.54 2.37 -27.88
C ASP A 525 -12.46 1.58 -26.94
N ALA A 526 -13.46 2.25 -26.36
CA ALA A 526 -14.41 1.60 -25.48
C ALA A 526 -15.03 0.36 -26.14
N ASP A 527 -15.14 -0.72 -25.38
CA ASP A 527 -15.68 -1.98 -25.86
C ASP A 527 -17.05 -1.78 -26.51
N LEU A 528 -17.19 -2.30 -27.73
CA LEU A 528 -18.49 -2.40 -28.39
C LEU A 528 -19.28 -3.53 -27.74
N VAL A 529 -20.44 -3.22 -27.16
CA VAL A 529 -21.28 -4.17 -26.42
C VAL A 529 -22.74 -3.97 -26.81
N PHE A 530 -23.49 -5.06 -27.00
CA PHE A 530 -24.96 -5.02 -27.11
C PHE A 530 -25.59 -4.89 -25.71
N GLN A 531 -26.51 -3.93 -25.56
CA GLN A 531 -27.34 -3.80 -24.36
C GLN A 531 -28.79 -4.23 -24.61
N ASN A 532 -29.23 -4.20 -25.87
CA ASN A 532 -30.48 -4.77 -26.30
C ASN A 532 -30.25 -5.60 -27.58
N PRO A 533 -30.46 -6.92 -27.54
CA PRO A 533 -30.92 -7.72 -26.39
C PRO A 533 -29.91 -7.74 -25.22
N VAL A 534 -30.44 -7.89 -23.99
CA VAL A 534 -29.66 -7.83 -22.73
C VAL A 534 -28.81 -9.09 -22.52
N THR A 535 -29.29 -10.23 -23.04
CA THR A 535 -28.56 -11.50 -23.03
C THR A 535 -27.92 -11.75 -24.38
N SER A 536 -26.80 -12.47 -24.39
CA SER A 536 -26.09 -12.85 -25.62
C SER A 536 -26.87 -13.87 -26.47
N LEU A 537 -27.83 -14.58 -25.86
CA LEU A 537 -28.78 -15.46 -26.52
C LEU A 537 -30.18 -15.12 -26.00
N LEU A 538 -31.08 -14.80 -26.92
CA LEU A 538 -32.48 -14.48 -26.64
C LEU A 538 -33.39 -15.31 -27.55
N THR A 539 -34.40 -15.95 -27.00
CA THR A 539 -35.54 -16.44 -27.78
C THR A 539 -36.60 -15.36 -27.91
N PHE A 540 -37.12 -15.17 -29.12
CA PHE A 540 -38.10 -14.13 -29.41
C PHE A 540 -39.11 -14.63 -30.45
N ASP A 541 -40.36 -14.16 -30.36
CA ASP A 541 -41.43 -14.49 -31.33
C ASP A 541 -41.99 -13.17 -31.86
N GLY A 542 -41.52 -12.76 -33.04
CA GLY A 542 -41.88 -11.47 -33.62
C GLY A 542 -41.03 -11.06 -34.83
N TYR A 543 -41.62 -10.18 -35.65
CA TYR A 543 -41.05 -9.81 -36.96
C TYR A 543 -39.84 -8.86 -36.91
N SER A 544 -39.65 -8.12 -35.83
CA SER A 544 -38.57 -7.15 -35.69
C SER A 544 -38.19 -6.92 -34.22
N TYR A 545 -36.96 -6.49 -33.99
CA TYR A 545 -36.40 -6.29 -32.66
C TYR A 545 -35.52 -5.03 -32.61
N ASP A 546 -35.59 -4.29 -31.51
CA ASP A 546 -34.77 -3.08 -31.30
C ASP A 546 -33.34 -3.45 -30.92
N ILE A 547 -32.36 -2.93 -31.67
CA ILE A 547 -30.94 -3.22 -31.44
C ILE A 547 -30.21 -1.97 -30.93
N SER A 548 -29.58 -2.08 -29.77
CA SER A 548 -28.83 -0.98 -29.15
C SER A 548 -27.69 -1.48 -28.26
N GLY A 549 -26.77 -0.58 -27.92
CA GLY A 549 -25.61 -0.91 -27.12
C GLY A 549 -24.75 0.29 -26.74
N THR A 550 -23.53 -0.02 -26.29
CA THR A 550 -22.47 0.96 -25.99
C THR A 550 -21.23 0.72 -26.83
N ALA A 551 -20.47 1.78 -27.10
CA ALA A 551 -19.20 1.77 -27.83
C ALA A 551 -18.46 3.10 -27.61
N GLN A 552 -17.31 3.29 -28.28
CA GLN A 552 -16.56 4.54 -28.21
C GLN A 552 -17.38 5.72 -28.77
N PRO A 553 -17.56 6.83 -28.03
CA PRO A 553 -18.24 8.03 -28.51
C PRO A 553 -17.67 8.54 -29.84
N GLY A 554 -18.54 8.90 -30.79
CA GLY A 554 -18.14 9.41 -32.10
C GLY A 554 -17.70 8.35 -33.12
N ASN A 555 -17.45 7.10 -32.70
CA ASN A 555 -17.20 6.00 -33.64
C ASN A 555 -18.48 5.66 -34.42
N LYS A 556 -18.29 5.07 -35.61
CA LYS A 556 -19.40 4.50 -36.39
C LYS A 556 -19.53 3.01 -36.06
N VAL A 557 -20.73 2.58 -35.67
CA VAL A 557 -21.06 1.17 -35.48
C VAL A 557 -21.77 0.65 -36.72
N LYS A 558 -21.32 -0.48 -37.26
CA LYS A 558 -22.01 -1.26 -38.31
C LYS A 558 -22.44 -2.60 -37.73
N VAL A 559 -23.71 -2.95 -37.91
CA VAL A 559 -24.27 -4.21 -37.43
C VAL A 559 -24.68 -5.08 -38.61
N TYR A 560 -24.25 -6.34 -38.57
CA TYR A 560 -24.54 -7.38 -39.53
C TYR A 560 -25.43 -8.42 -38.87
N ARG A 561 -26.37 -9.01 -39.63
CA ARG A 561 -27.21 -10.14 -39.21
C ARG A 561 -26.98 -11.27 -40.21
N ASN A 562 -26.43 -12.39 -39.75
CA ASN A 562 -26.06 -13.53 -40.60
C ASN A 562 -25.26 -13.06 -41.83
N ASP A 563 -24.18 -12.32 -41.58
CA ASP A 563 -23.25 -11.74 -42.58
C ASP A 563 -23.83 -10.64 -43.50
N VAL A 564 -25.09 -10.23 -43.31
CA VAL A 564 -25.73 -9.14 -44.08
C VAL A 564 -25.81 -7.86 -43.25
N LEU A 565 -25.30 -6.74 -43.76
CA LEU A 565 -25.39 -5.44 -43.10
C LEU A 565 -26.87 -5.04 -42.93
N VAL A 566 -27.31 -4.86 -41.67
CA VAL A 566 -28.69 -4.47 -41.35
C VAL A 566 -28.82 -3.00 -40.96
N GLY A 567 -27.72 -2.36 -40.55
CA GLY A 567 -27.72 -0.94 -40.24
C GLY A 567 -26.38 -0.42 -39.76
N ASN A 568 -26.29 0.90 -39.65
CA ASN A 568 -25.16 1.58 -39.05
C ASN A 568 -25.62 2.89 -38.38
N THR A 569 -24.87 3.32 -37.37
CA THR A 569 -25.15 4.56 -36.63
C THR A 569 -23.85 5.14 -36.07
N ILE A 570 -23.91 6.40 -35.63
CA ILE A 570 -22.79 7.04 -34.92
C ILE A 570 -23.10 6.98 -33.43
N VAL A 571 -22.11 6.60 -32.65
CA VAL A 571 -22.21 6.53 -31.18
C VAL A 571 -22.32 7.94 -30.62
N ASP A 572 -23.29 8.16 -29.72
CA ASP A 572 -23.50 9.46 -29.11
C ASP A 572 -22.35 9.85 -28.15
N ALA A 573 -22.34 11.12 -27.72
CA ALA A 573 -21.31 11.65 -26.82
C ALA A 573 -21.26 10.97 -25.44
N LYS A 574 -22.28 10.16 -25.09
CA LYS A 574 -22.36 9.40 -23.84
C LYS A 574 -21.99 7.92 -24.05
N GLY A 575 -21.55 7.54 -25.24
CA GLY A 575 -21.14 6.17 -25.56
C GLY A 575 -22.30 5.24 -25.92
N ASN A 576 -23.52 5.75 -26.12
CA ASN A 576 -24.67 4.92 -26.47
C ASN A 576 -24.93 4.94 -27.97
N TRP A 577 -25.39 3.82 -28.51
CA TRP A 577 -25.82 3.71 -29.90
C TRP A 577 -27.11 2.89 -30.02
N THR A 578 -27.91 3.22 -31.04
CA THR A 578 -29.13 2.48 -31.38
C THR A 578 -29.31 2.45 -32.89
N LEU A 579 -29.72 1.29 -33.42
CA LEU A 579 -30.22 1.13 -34.79
C LEU A 579 -31.75 1.20 -34.85
N GLY A 580 -32.43 1.22 -33.70
CA GLY A 580 -33.87 1.02 -33.61
C GLY A 580 -34.28 -0.38 -34.06
N SER A 581 -35.51 -0.49 -34.57
CA SER A 581 -36.13 -1.77 -34.90
C SER A 581 -35.58 -2.35 -36.21
N VAL A 582 -34.92 -3.51 -36.10
CA VAL A 582 -34.37 -4.29 -37.22
C VAL A 582 -35.26 -5.51 -37.48
N SER A 583 -35.59 -5.78 -38.75
CA SER A 583 -36.36 -6.98 -39.11
C SER A 583 -35.59 -8.27 -38.76
N LEU A 584 -36.31 -9.32 -38.37
CA LEU A 584 -35.75 -10.65 -38.13
C LEU A 584 -36.08 -11.59 -39.30
N ILE A 585 -35.23 -12.58 -39.55
CA ILE A 585 -35.56 -13.71 -40.41
C ILE A 585 -36.36 -14.69 -39.54
N GLN A 586 -37.49 -15.16 -40.07
CA GLN A 586 -38.46 -15.95 -39.34
C GLN A 586 -38.04 -17.42 -39.24
N GLU A 587 -38.33 -18.06 -38.10
CA GLU A 587 -38.08 -19.48 -37.81
C GLU A 587 -36.60 -19.87 -38.01
N VAL A 588 -35.68 -18.93 -37.76
CA VAL A 588 -34.23 -19.16 -37.82
C VAL A 588 -33.49 -18.41 -36.72
N THR A 589 -32.24 -18.84 -36.48
CA THR A 589 -31.28 -18.10 -35.67
C THR A 589 -30.81 -16.85 -36.41
N ASN A 590 -30.94 -15.69 -35.76
CA ASN A 590 -30.45 -14.39 -36.21
C ASN A 590 -29.22 -14.02 -35.38
N THR A 591 -28.02 -14.28 -35.91
CA THR A 591 -26.76 -13.89 -35.27
C THR A 591 -26.40 -12.47 -35.71
N PHE A 592 -26.28 -11.58 -34.74
CA PHE A 592 -25.83 -10.20 -34.94
C PHE A 592 -24.36 -10.06 -34.58
N VAL A 593 -23.61 -9.40 -35.46
CA VAL A 593 -22.20 -9.07 -35.29
C VAL A 593 -22.04 -7.57 -35.49
N ALA A 594 -21.40 -6.89 -34.54
CA ALA A 594 -21.17 -5.46 -34.63
C ALA A 594 -19.68 -5.12 -34.64
N TYR A 595 -19.34 -4.17 -35.50
CA TYR A 595 -18.01 -3.60 -35.64
C TYR A 595 -18.06 -2.10 -35.43
N GLN A 596 -17.04 -1.55 -34.76
CA GLN A 596 -16.87 -0.10 -34.63
C GLN A 596 -15.66 0.39 -35.43
N TYR A 597 -15.82 1.57 -36.01
CA TYR A 597 -14.83 2.22 -36.85
C TYR A 597 -14.57 3.63 -36.33
N ALA A 598 -13.30 3.96 -36.16
CA ALA A 598 -12.86 5.31 -35.82
C ALA A 598 -13.35 6.35 -36.85
N PRO A 599 -13.51 7.63 -36.48
CA PRO A 599 -13.97 8.68 -37.40
C PRO A 599 -13.16 8.71 -38.70
N GLY A 600 -13.87 8.75 -39.84
CA GLY A 600 -13.25 8.74 -41.17
C GLY A 600 -12.79 7.36 -41.69
N LYS A 601 -12.95 6.29 -40.90
CA LYS A 601 -12.81 4.91 -41.36
C LYS A 601 -14.18 4.35 -41.76
N ASP A 602 -14.22 3.57 -42.82
CA ASP A 602 -15.47 2.99 -43.33
C ASP A 602 -15.22 1.61 -43.96
N GLY A 603 -14.91 0.64 -43.11
CA GLY A 603 -14.66 -0.74 -43.52
C GLY A 603 -15.93 -1.55 -43.76
N ILE A 604 -15.77 -2.75 -44.30
CA ILE A 604 -16.83 -3.75 -44.51
C ILE A 604 -16.42 -5.01 -43.75
N ASP A 605 -17.36 -5.63 -43.07
CA ASP A 605 -17.19 -6.96 -42.46
C ASP A 605 -15.95 -7.05 -41.55
N GLY A 606 -15.79 -6.04 -40.69
CA GLY A 606 -14.68 -5.95 -39.76
C GLY A 606 -13.33 -5.47 -40.34
N GLU A 607 -13.18 -5.34 -41.66
CA GLU A 607 -11.94 -4.84 -42.25
C GLU A 607 -11.65 -3.40 -41.80
N GLY A 608 -10.55 -3.18 -41.08
CA GLY A 608 -10.21 -1.86 -40.55
C GLY A 608 -11.10 -1.38 -39.40
N ALA A 609 -11.90 -2.29 -38.82
CA ALA A 609 -12.59 -2.04 -37.56
C ALA A 609 -11.57 -2.07 -36.41
N VAL A 610 -11.85 -1.28 -35.39
CA VAL A 610 -11.09 -1.26 -34.13
C VAL A 610 -11.13 -2.65 -33.47
N ASN A 611 -12.30 -3.25 -33.44
CA ASN A 611 -12.56 -4.54 -32.81
C ASN A 611 -12.59 -5.70 -33.82
N ALA A 612 -11.77 -5.64 -34.88
CA ALA A 612 -11.79 -6.62 -35.97
C ALA A 612 -11.61 -8.08 -35.51
N ASN A 613 -10.76 -8.30 -34.49
CA ASN A 613 -10.46 -9.65 -33.97
C ASN A 613 -11.41 -10.11 -32.85
N ASN A 614 -12.24 -9.21 -32.32
CA ASN A 614 -13.17 -9.51 -31.23
C ASN A 614 -14.46 -8.70 -31.41
N PRO A 615 -15.27 -9.01 -32.43
CA PRO A 615 -16.51 -8.30 -32.65
C PRO A 615 -17.52 -8.55 -31.54
N ALA A 616 -18.38 -7.57 -31.29
CA ALA A 616 -19.52 -7.78 -30.40
C ALA A 616 -20.51 -8.71 -31.09
N THR A 617 -21.01 -9.70 -30.38
CA THR A 617 -21.99 -10.66 -30.93
C THR A 617 -23.18 -10.82 -30.00
N THR A 618 -24.35 -10.99 -30.59
CA THR A 618 -25.56 -11.43 -29.88
C THR A 618 -26.45 -12.21 -30.83
N THR A 619 -27.28 -13.10 -30.29
CA THR A 619 -28.10 -14.00 -31.08
C THR A 619 -29.55 -13.94 -30.66
N ILE A 620 -30.44 -13.72 -31.62
CA ILE A 620 -31.88 -13.82 -31.44
C ILE A 620 -32.38 -15.05 -32.19
N ASN A 621 -32.79 -16.07 -31.46
CA ASN A 621 -33.50 -17.22 -32.01
C ASN A 621 -34.96 -16.83 -32.19
N GLU A 622 -35.35 -16.58 -33.43
CA GLU A 622 -36.71 -16.19 -33.75
C GLU A 622 -37.56 -17.44 -33.99
N GLY A 623 -38.65 -17.57 -33.23
CA GLY A 623 -39.63 -18.65 -33.38
C GLY A 623 -40.52 -18.79 -32.15
N ALA A 624 -41.71 -19.36 -32.35
CA ALA A 624 -42.68 -19.56 -31.29
C ALA A 624 -42.20 -20.56 -30.23
N PHE A 625 -42.44 -20.27 -28.96
CA PHE A 625 -42.25 -21.23 -27.87
C PHE A 625 -43.35 -22.30 -27.92
N ALA A 626 -43.16 -23.35 -28.71
CA ALA A 626 -44.13 -24.42 -28.93
C ALA A 626 -43.49 -25.81 -28.80
N SER A 627 -44.29 -26.88 -28.80
CA SER A 627 -43.82 -28.27 -28.75
C SER A 627 -44.19 -29.06 -30.00
N THR A 628 -43.39 -30.05 -30.38
CA THR A 628 -43.71 -31.05 -31.41
C THR A 628 -44.37 -32.30 -30.82
N GLN A 629 -44.11 -32.59 -29.54
CA GLN A 629 -44.71 -33.70 -28.81
C GLN A 629 -44.90 -33.31 -27.34
N ILE A 630 -45.97 -33.80 -26.72
CA ILE A 630 -46.20 -33.69 -25.28
C ILE A 630 -46.61 -35.08 -24.78
N VAL A 631 -45.97 -35.53 -23.70
CA VAL A 631 -46.18 -36.85 -23.13
C VAL A 631 -46.64 -36.71 -21.69
N LEU A 632 -47.77 -37.34 -21.36
CA LEU A 632 -48.19 -37.55 -19.97
C LEU A 632 -47.49 -38.80 -19.42
N ASN A 633 -46.63 -38.57 -18.43
CA ASN A 633 -45.95 -39.60 -17.66
C ASN A 633 -46.74 -39.88 -16.37
N ASP A 634 -47.65 -40.85 -16.43
CA ASP A 634 -48.51 -41.23 -15.31
C ASP A 634 -47.77 -42.07 -14.24
N LYS A 635 -48.00 -41.73 -12.97
CA LYS A 635 -47.38 -42.34 -11.79
C LYS A 635 -48.28 -43.36 -11.09
N GLY A 636 -49.20 -44.00 -11.82
CA GLY A 636 -49.88 -45.24 -11.40
C GLY A 636 -51.41 -45.13 -11.28
N SER A 637 -52.02 -44.09 -11.84
CA SER A 637 -53.46 -43.86 -11.83
C SER A 637 -54.19 -44.40 -13.09
N ASN A 638 -53.43 -44.84 -14.10
CA ASN A 638 -53.90 -45.22 -15.43
C ASN A 638 -54.66 -44.07 -16.12
N GLY A 639 -54.23 -42.83 -15.90
CA GLY A 639 -54.89 -41.61 -16.36
C GLY A 639 -54.23 -40.31 -15.88
N LEU A 640 -54.85 -39.17 -16.16
CA LEU A 640 -54.43 -37.84 -15.72
C LEU A 640 -54.78 -37.63 -14.24
N SER A 641 -53.76 -37.45 -13.40
CA SER A 641 -53.88 -37.27 -11.95
C SER A 641 -52.87 -36.27 -11.37
N ILE A 642 -53.02 -35.95 -10.08
CA ILE A 642 -52.04 -35.11 -9.37
C ILE A 642 -50.72 -35.86 -9.20
N SER A 643 -49.61 -35.13 -9.24
CA SER A 643 -48.23 -35.63 -9.25
C SER A 643 -47.74 -36.28 -10.53
N ASP A 644 -48.59 -36.45 -11.54
CA ASP A 644 -48.13 -36.81 -12.90
C ASP A 644 -47.33 -35.66 -13.52
N THR A 645 -46.54 -35.98 -14.53
CA THR A 645 -45.72 -34.99 -15.23
C THR A 645 -46.06 -34.92 -16.71
N LEU A 646 -46.04 -33.71 -17.25
CA LEU A 646 -46.12 -33.44 -18.68
C LEU A 646 -44.70 -33.13 -19.17
N GLU A 647 -44.19 -33.96 -20.06
CA GLU A 647 -42.88 -33.82 -20.68
C GLU A 647 -43.05 -33.27 -22.10
N PHE A 648 -42.39 -32.15 -22.39
CA PHE A 648 -42.53 -31.44 -23.66
C PHE A 648 -41.28 -31.67 -24.53
N THR A 649 -41.49 -31.97 -25.80
CA THR A 649 -40.44 -31.90 -26.82
C THR A 649 -40.62 -30.59 -27.55
N PHE A 650 -39.79 -29.59 -27.28
CA PHE A 650 -39.93 -28.27 -27.88
C PHE A 650 -39.65 -28.27 -29.39
N HIS A 651 -40.36 -27.39 -30.10
CA HIS A 651 -40.08 -27.05 -31.49
C HIS A 651 -38.73 -26.34 -31.58
N ASN A 652 -38.00 -26.53 -32.69
CA ASN A 652 -36.64 -26.00 -32.89
C ASN A 652 -35.69 -26.25 -31.69
N PRO A 653 -35.35 -27.52 -31.40
CA PRO A 653 -34.57 -27.88 -30.20
C PRO A 653 -33.19 -27.21 -30.11
N SER A 654 -32.65 -26.72 -31.23
CA SER A 654 -31.42 -25.91 -31.27
C SER A 654 -31.55 -24.55 -30.58
N TYR A 655 -32.77 -24.05 -30.33
CA TYR A 655 -32.98 -22.73 -29.73
C TYR A 655 -32.79 -22.72 -28.21
N GLY A 656 -32.71 -23.91 -27.58
CA GLY A 656 -32.51 -24.01 -26.14
C GLY A 656 -33.70 -23.47 -25.34
N HIS A 657 -34.93 -23.67 -25.82
CA HIS A 657 -36.10 -23.35 -25.02
C HIS A 657 -36.10 -24.17 -23.73
N GLU A 658 -36.26 -23.48 -22.60
CA GLU A 658 -36.43 -24.09 -21.29
C GLU A 658 -37.57 -23.39 -20.56
N PHE A 659 -38.34 -24.14 -19.76
CA PHE A 659 -39.30 -23.53 -18.87
C PHE A 659 -38.60 -22.57 -17.90
N LYS A 660 -39.19 -21.38 -17.67
CA LYS A 660 -38.71 -20.45 -16.65
C LYS A 660 -38.63 -21.15 -15.30
N LYS A 661 -37.46 -21.14 -14.68
CA LYS A 661 -37.23 -21.76 -13.37
C LYS A 661 -38.20 -21.21 -12.33
N GLY A 662 -38.88 -22.11 -11.62
CA GLY A 662 -39.88 -21.75 -10.61
C GLY A 662 -41.20 -21.25 -11.19
N LEU A 663 -41.46 -21.43 -12.49
CA LEU A 663 -42.77 -21.10 -13.06
C LEU A 663 -43.89 -21.92 -12.41
N SER A 664 -45.06 -21.29 -12.38
CA SER A 664 -46.30 -21.89 -11.95
C SER A 664 -47.41 -21.32 -12.82
N GLY A 665 -48.11 -22.17 -13.56
CA GLY A 665 -49.14 -21.75 -14.51
C GLY A 665 -50.24 -22.80 -14.65
N THR A 666 -51.23 -22.52 -15.51
CA THR A 666 -52.36 -23.41 -15.77
C THR A 666 -52.39 -23.91 -17.20
N ILE A 667 -52.86 -25.15 -17.37
CA ILE A 667 -53.04 -25.81 -18.66
C ILE A 667 -54.47 -26.35 -18.72
N THR A 668 -55.19 -26.05 -19.80
CA THR A 668 -56.56 -26.50 -20.03
C THR A 668 -56.55 -27.69 -21.00
N LEU A 669 -56.90 -28.87 -20.50
CA LEU A 669 -56.89 -30.14 -21.23
C LEU A 669 -58.30 -30.58 -21.62
N ASN A 670 -58.53 -30.90 -22.89
CA ASN A 670 -59.74 -31.55 -23.40
C ASN A 670 -59.52 -33.06 -23.54
N ASP A 671 -60.51 -33.88 -23.16
CA ASP A 671 -60.42 -35.35 -23.19
C ASP A 671 -60.67 -36.00 -24.56
N GLY A 672 -60.85 -35.21 -25.62
CA GLY A 672 -61.18 -35.67 -26.96
C GLY A 672 -62.69 -35.90 -27.19
N PHE A 673 -63.51 -35.80 -26.14
CA PHE A 673 -64.97 -35.92 -26.19
C PHE A 673 -65.68 -34.60 -25.83
N GLY A 674 -64.93 -33.51 -25.73
CA GLY A 674 -65.48 -32.17 -25.48
C GLY A 674 -65.59 -31.79 -24.01
N LYS A 675 -65.06 -32.60 -23.07
CA LYS A 675 -64.98 -32.25 -21.64
C LYS A 675 -63.60 -31.71 -21.30
N ILE A 676 -63.55 -30.78 -20.36
CA ILE A 676 -62.34 -30.02 -20.03
C ILE A 676 -61.92 -30.22 -18.56
N ALA A 677 -60.61 -30.25 -18.33
CA ALA A 677 -59.98 -30.11 -17.03
C ALA A 677 -58.90 -29.01 -17.06
N VAL A 678 -58.90 -28.12 -16.07
CA VAL A 678 -57.85 -27.10 -15.89
C VAL A 678 -56.92 -27.57 -14.79
N VAL A 679 -55.65 -27.77 -15.11
CA VAL A 679 -54.61 -28.23 -14.18
C VAL A 679 -53.58 -27.14 -13.91
N LYS A 680 -53.01 -27.13 -12.71
CA LYS A 680 -51.86 -26.30 -12.36
C LYS A 680 -50.57 -27.07 -12.58
N GLY A 681 -49.71 -26.55 -13.46
CA GLY A 681 -48.36 -27.05 -13.72
C GLY A 681 -47.31 -26.27 -12.95
N GLU A 682 -46.36 -26.96 -12.34
CA GLU A 682 -45.17 -26.36 -11.72
C GLU A 682 -43.88 -26.90 -12.35
N TYR A 683 -42.88 -26.03 -12.48
CA TYR A 683 -41.55 -26.37 -12.99
C TYR A 683 -40.92 -27.55 -12.24
N ILE A 684 -40.44 -28.55 -12.98
CA ILE A 684 -39.48 -29.55 -12.46
C ILE A 684 -38.08 -29.27 -13.02
N ASP A 685 -37.97 -29.24 -14.34
CA ASP A 685 -36.73 -29.10 -15.09
C ASP A 685 -36.98 -28.40 -16.44
N PHE A 686 -35.97 -28.44 -17.32
CA PHE A 686 -35.93 -27.72 -18.58
C PHE A 686 -37.19 -27.89 -19.45
N ASN A 687 -37.80 -29.08 -19.49
CA ASN A 687 -38.95 -29.37 -20.35
C ASN A 687 -40.11 -30.12 -19.67
N THR A 688 -40.08 -30.23 -18.33
CA THR A 688 -41.08 -31.00 -17.59
C THR A 688 -41.87 -30.13 -16.61
N LEU A 689 -43.20 -30.28 -16.65
CA LEU A 689 -44.11 -29.69 -15.67
C LEU A 689 -44.80 -30.78 -14.84
N LYS A 690 -44.87 -30.56 -13.53
CA LYS A 690 -45.63 -31.41 -12.61
C LYS A 690 -47.05 -30.91 -12.44
N ILE A 691 -48.03 -31.79 -12.52
CA ILE A 691 -49.42 -31.49 -12.18
C ILE A 691 -49.55 -31.44 -10.66
N MET A 692 -49.87 -30.28 -10.12
CA MET A 692 -49.94 -30.07 -8.67
C MET A 692 -51.36 -30.14 -8.13
N ASN A 693 -52.33 -29.64 -8.88
CA ASN A 693 -53.75 -29.76 -8.58
C ASN A 693 -54.63 -29.58 -9.82
N PHE A 694 -55.91 -29.93 -9.68
CA PHE A 694 -56.96 -29.56 -10.62
C PHE A 694 -57.65 -28.30 -10.12
N ILE A 695 -57.68 -27.26 -10.94
CA ILE A 695 -58.39 -26.00 -10.68
C ILE A 695 -59.89 -26.18 -10.95
N SER A 696 -60.24 -26.87 -12.04
CA SER A 696 -61.62 -27.24 -12.37
C SER A 696 -61.65 -28.49 -13.25
N VAL A 697 -62.72 -29.28 -13.14
CA VAL A 697 -62.95 -30.47 -13.96
C VAL A 697 -64.43 -30.55 -14.32
N ASP A 698 -64.74 -30.68 -15.61
CA ASP A 698 -66.11 -30.89 -16.07
C ASP A 698 -66.68 -32.22 -15.56
N ALA A 699 -67.98 -32.23 -15.26
CA ALA A 699 -68.69 -33.47 -14.94
C ALA A 699 -68.62 -34.45 -16.13
N GLY A 700 -68.04 -35.63 -15.88
CA GLY A 700 -67.86 -36.69 -16.87
C GLY A 700 -66.55 -36.64 -17.67
N PHE A 701 -65.58 -35.81 -17.28
CA PHE A 701 -64.25 -35.78 -17.90
C PHE A 701 -63.56 -37.16 -17.86
N ASN A 702 -63.09 -37.64 -19.01
CA ASN A 702 -62.39 -38.91 -19.11
C ASN A 702 -60.90 -38.77 -18.75
N HIS A 703 -60.58 -38.98 -17.47
CA HIS A 703 -59.19 -39.00 -16.97
C HIS A 703 -58.32 -40.08 -17.64
N LYS A 704 -58.89 -41.09 -18.29
CA LYS A 704 -58.17 -42.20 -18.93
C LYS A 704 -58.14 -42.11 -20.45
N ALA A 705 -58.35 -40.92 -21.01
CA ALA A 705 -58.20 -40.72 -22.44
C ALA A 705 -56.77 -41.12 -22.86
N SER A 706 -56.66 -41.79 -24.01
CA SER A 706 -55.37 -42.11 -24.64
C SER A 706 -54.70 -40.86 -25.21
N LEU A 707 -55.48 -39.80 -25.44
CA LEU A 707 -55.04 -38.53 -26.00
C LEU A 707 -55.80 -37.39 -25.32
N PHE A 708 -55.07 -36.38 -24.84
CA PHE A 708 -55.66 -35.09 -24.44
C PHE A 708 -55.25 -34.00 -25.43
N VAL A 709 -56.02 -32.91 -25.47
CA VAL A 709 -55.69 -31.73 -26.28
C VAL A 709 -55.56 -30.51 -25.37
N ILE A 710 -54.41 -29.85 -25.39
CA ILE A 710 -54.25 -28.54 -24.75
C ILE A 710 -55.01 -27.51 -25.58
N THR A 711 -55.96 -26.83 -24.93
CA THR A 711 -56.82 -25.81 -25.57
C THR A 711 -56.51 -24.40 -25.10
N GLU A 712 -55.82 -24.25 -23.96
CA GLU A 712 -55.40 -22.96 -23.41
C GLU A 712 -54.24 -23.17 -22.41
N THR A 713 -53.35 -22.19 -22.34
CA THR A 713 -52.30 -22.09 -21.32
C THR A 713 -52.29 -20.68 -20.73
N SER A 714 -51.93 -20.57 -19.45
CA SER A 714 -51.73 -19.27 -18.80
C SER A 714 -50.56 -19.34 -17.83
N GLY A 715 -49.64 -18.37 -17.93
CA GLY A 715 -48.42 -18.35 -17.11
C GLY A 715 -47.38 -19.42 -17.45
N ILE A 716 -47.57 -20.15 -18.55
CA ILE A 716 -46.58 -21.09 -19.07
C ILE A 716 -45.63 -20.32 -19.99
N VAL A 717 -44.44 -20.01 -19.49
CA VAL A 717 -43.44 -19.21 -20.20
C VAL A 717 -42.06 -19.87 -20.17
N ASN A 718 -41.23 -19.54 -21.18
CA ASN A 718 -39.85 -19.97 -21.19
C ASN A 718 -38.91 -19.01 -20.42
N GLN A 719 -37.62 -19.32 -20.38
CA GLN A 719 -36.59 -18.55 -19.68
C GLN A 719 -36.56 -17.06 -20.06
N ASP A 720 -36.95 -16.72 -21.29
CA ASP A 720 -36.95 -15.36 -21.85
C ASP A 720 -38.32 -14.68 -21.81
N GLN A 721 -39.30 -15.25 -21.09
CA GLN A 721 -40.69 -14.78 -20.96
C GLN A 721 -41.59 -14.98 -22.20
N LEU A 722 -41.19 -15.78 -23.20
CA LEU A 722 -42.11 -16.15 -24.28
C LEU A 722 -43.22 -17.05 -23.75
N THR A 723 -44.46 -16.73 -24.11
CA THR A 723 -45.64 -17.52 -23.75
C THR A 723 -45.73 -18.77 -24.60
N PHE A 724 -46.06 -19.90 -23.99
CA PHE A 724 -46.20 -21.16 -24.70
C PHE A 724 -47.34 -21.10 -25.70
N SER A 725 -47.02 -21.27 -26.97
CA SER A 725 -47.96 -21.27 -28.08
C SER A 725 -48.50 -22.67 -28.33
N ILE A 726 -49.83 -22.75 -28.41
CA ILE A 726 -50.58 -23.97 -28.78
C ILE A 726 -50.97 -23.98 -30.27
N THR A 727 -50.56 -22.96 -31.03
CA THR A 727 -50.87 -22.79 -32.46
C THR A 727 -49.60 -22.40 -33.23
N GLY A 728 -49.21 -23.16 -34.25
CA GLY A 728 -47.99 -22.91 -35.02
C GLY A 728 -47.69 -23.99 -36.06
N ASN A 729 -46.72 -23.72 -36.93
CA ASN A 729 -46.33 -24.64 -38.00
C ASN A 729 -45.50 -25.79 -37.41
N GLY A 730 -46.02 -27.02 -37.42
CA GLY A 730 -45.35 -28.17 -36.79
C GLY A 730 -45.48 -28.25 -35.26
N SER A 731 -46.32 -27.41 -34.63
CA SER A 731 -46.64 -27.51 -33.21
C SER A 731 -47.74 -28.55 -32.94
N SER A 732 -47.59 -29.35 -31.89
CA SER A 732 -48.60 -30.25 -31.35
C SER A 732 -49.14 -29.71 -30.02
N SER A 733 -50.46 -29.63 -29.92
CA SER A 733 -51.18 -29.45 -28.65
C SER A 733 -51.67 -30.79 -28.08
N LEU A 734 -51.34 -31.91 -28.73
CA LEU A 734 -51.74 -33.24 -28.32
C LEU A 734 -50.83 -33.77 -27.22
N VAL A 735 -51.45 -34.29 -26.16
CA VAL A 735 -50.78 -34.94 -25.03
C VAL A 735 -51.05 -36.44 -25.11
N GLU A 736 -50.00 -37.21 -25.42
CA GLU A 736 -50.06 -38.66 -25.49
C GLU A 736 -50.01 -39.25 -24.08
N ASN A 737 -50.95 -40.12 -23.75
CA ASN A 737 -50.98 -40.80 -22.45
C ASN A 737 -50.28 -42.16 -22.55
N ASN A 738 -49.04 -42.23 -22.06
CA ASN A 738 -48.20 -43.43 -22.17
C ASN A 738 -48.69 -44.63 -21.33
N SER A 739 -49.63 -44.42 -20.40
CA SER A 739 -50.21 -45.49 -19.58
C SER A 739 -51.37 -46.23 -20.25
N VAL A 740 -51.85 -45.75 -21.40
CA VAL A 740 -52.97 -46.33 -22.14
C VAL A 740 -52.45 -46.79 -23.51
N LYS A 741 -51.86 -47.99 -23.54
CA LYS A 741 -51.55 -48.69 -24.81
C LYS A 741 -52.72 -49.52 -25.29
#